data_AF-A0A2E7CUG6-F1
#
_entry.id   AF-A0A2E7CUG6-F1
#
_cell.length_a   1.000
_cell.length_b   1.000
_cell.length_c   1.000
_cell.angle_alpha   90.00
_cell.angle_beta   90.00
_cell.angle_gamma   90.00
#
_symmetry.space_group_name_H-M   'P 1'
#
loop_
_entity.id
_entity.type
_entity.pdbx_description
1 polymer ?
#
loop_
_entity_poly.entity_id
_entity_poly.type
_entity_poly.pdbx_seq_one_letter_code
_entity_poly.pdbx_strand_id
1 'polypeptide(L)'
;MSKSIKYYYRYITLLLFLSAHFFGFSQKQCLKNLSKKEFDLALECATQKINKHPNDIYLNFVLASIKSNRNNKHYEIYNAYDFIIKTKKAYNNTIENDKEKIKKAFVKMHFDTNFINKAIYEICTKALDDVKSKNSIDDYEKYINTIDVIEFNKKAVLLRNELAFDIAVKKNTIFSFNFFIKKYPYSAQINEAVKLRNELAFNKAKQINTVQSFQNFIDTYPNTSKIAYAKKLRNELAFNKAKEINTVESFQVFINTYPKANDVEKAIDLRNEVAFKKAKETNTIESYNLYINKYHKSKRIGEIIKLRDIVAFNNCVNLNTSQCFVAFLEKYPNSHLIQQAKKSVDSLVFMEETSDHSFESYLDFYENLDFNNNDYQNAAMDSVFNIAINSEKIWYANYLANTYNNDPRIDKIYTKLKDFFLADGEQTTLQFYINNYPAIPEDHKEEAYKQYQKSLGANQLYMDIGATKESIKLYENFIKSMAPSEIAYVALQRLVSNLLNLKMYSQAKNIFTKFKSYFPNDDRINDIIGILNASSKKIYNKPEKYLNSTNDEYNPVPTLDNKELYFCGFNRKDGIGGEDIFLFDKNSKDVSVINSLSTYDGNEAPLSISADGNTILIWNNENKGDIYYSNKTINGWTEPVPFPAPINSDYYEGDAQLTSDGKSMLFVSSRPGGYGIHTDNSFQYHGDNEYPTDIYICHLDENDNWSAPINLGPEINTKYTERSPFLHPDGRTLYFSSDGLYGLGRLDVFMTTKINDSLWNQWKKPKNLGKEVNTSGKDWGFKFSTDGSKGYYSKSGKRSLTSILFLLDISGSMQGQKIIDTKKAAKEAALTALKNNSEVAILMFDGSCDEPITNMIGFSTDITNIVNTIDAARASGGTPMYKAMQKANEYMRINKSVQSKDQLIILMSDGDANRCDDLDNVLNTIKRKGKLYKHYTIGLEVNEYSNAYNDLTHIANTSKGKFIHAKSSNQLGRLFSDATNSLYNLGNLGTANKDIFSFNVPSHLKPEPVATISGTIKDNNGKPIQVTLEWEDLESGKNMGVCKSDPRDGTYFIALPEGHLYGYYVSEEGYFPSDNNIDLRTKSYTNKVDEEIIVYTLEELKEGNVGTRVNNIFFDYNKYKLKSESYTQLNKIVKILNDNTDLKAEISGHTDSDGDNKYNLELSEKRAESVMKYLIQNGIQKNRIKSIGYGETKPVADNSTNDGKALNRRVEFKFNTQ
;
A
#
# COMPACT_ATOMS: atom_id res chain seq x y z
N MET A 1 111.67 -62.71 40.94
CA MET A 1 112.04 -62.43 42.36
C MET A 1 113.45 -61.83 42.41
N SER A 2 113.63 -60.72 41.71
CA SER A 2 114.88 -60.35 41.03
C SER A 2 115.16 -58.86 41.23
N LYS A 3 116.39 -58.55 41.66
CA LYS A 3 117.01 -57.21 41.85
C LYS A 3 116.26 -56.22 42.78
N SER A 4 114.93 -56.12 42.76
CA SER A 4 114.14 -55.14 43.51
C SER A 4 114.18 -55.31 45.02
N ILE A 5 114.17 -56.55 45.55
CA ILE A 5 114.13 -56.78 47.02
C ILE A 5 115.48 -56.48 47.69
N LYS A 6 116.61 -56.78 47.02
CA LYS A 6 117.94 -56.39 47.52
C LYS A 6 118.08 -54.88 47.55
N TYR A 7 117.50 -54.18 46.58
CA TYR A 7 117.43 -52.72 46.56
C TYR A 7 116.50 -52.19 47.66
N TYR A 8 115.31 -52.76 47.83
CA TYR A 8 114.29 -52.32 48.79
C TYR A 8 114.79 -52.37 50.24
N TYR A 9 115.44 -53.47 50.63
CA TYR A 9 115.99 -53.60 51.98
C TYR A 9 117.31 -52.86 52.17
N ARG A 10 118.17 -52.79 51.14
CA ARG A 10 119.34 -51.89 51.18
C ARG A 10 118.93 -50.44 51.38
N TYR A 11 117.85 -49.99 50.76
CA TYR A 11 117.30 -48.64 50.94
C TYR A 11 116.83 -48.38 52.37
N ILE A 12 116.09 -49.33 52.96
CA ILE A 12 115.68 -49.23 54.37
C ILE A 12 116.90 -49.19 55.31
N THR A 13 117.98 -49.90 54.96
CA THR A 13 119.23 -49.89 55.75
C THR A 13 119.97 -48.55 55.63
N LEU A 14 119.96 -47.92 54.44
CA LEU A 14 120.52 -46.59 54.20
C LEU A 14 119.73 -45.48 54.94
N LEU A 15 118.40 -45.62 54.99
CA LEU A 15 117.48 -44.75 55.72
C LEU A 15 117.76 -44.72 57.24
N LEU A 16 118.24 -45.83 57.82
CA LEU A 16 118.60 -45.94 59.23
C LEU A 16 119.94 -45.26 59.59
N PHE A 17 120.83 -45.03 58.62
CA PHE A 17 122.16 -44.44 58.84
C PHE A 17 122.14 -42.90 58.82
N LEU A 18 121.35 -42.29 57.91
CA LEU A 18 121.27 -40.82 57.74
C LEU A 18 120.35 -40.11 58.76
N SER A 19 119.71 -40.88 59.65
CA SER A 19 118.64 -40.43 60.54
C SER A 19 119.10 -39.91 61.92
N ALA A 20 120.40 -39.79 62.17
CA ALA A 20 120.97 -39.49 63.50
C ALA A 20 120.68 -38.08 64.07
N HIS A 21 120.10 -37.15 63.30
CA HIS A 21 119.74 -35.80 63.77
C HIS A 21 118.27 -35.43 63.53
N PHE A 22 117.46 -36.31 62.92
CA PHE A 22 116.11 -35.94 62.46
C PHE A 22 115.00 -36.90 62.90
N PHE A 23 115.33 -38.00 63.60
CA PHE A 23 114.34 -39.02 63.93
C PHE A 23 114.29 -39.29 65.43
N GLY A 24 113.09 -39.51 65.94
CA GLY A 24 112.89 -40.02 67.30
C GLY A 24 113.37 -41.48 67.39
N PHE A 25 113.94 -41.86 68.54
CA PHE A 25 114.47 -43.20 68.83
C PHE A 25 113.48 -44.34 68.50
N SER A 26 112.18 -44.04 68.47
CA SER A 26 111.08 -44.99 68.25
C SER A 26 110.83 -45.41 66.79
N GLN A 27 111.17 -44.60 65.77
CA GLN A 27 110.88 -44.89 64.36
C GLN A 27 111.90 -45.84 63.70
N LYS A 28 113.16 -45.83 64.17
CA LYS A 28 114.23 -46.71 63.66
C LYS A 28 113.93 -48.20 63.83
N GLN A 29 113.24 -48.59 64.92
CA GLN A 29 113.03 -50.00 65.24
C GLN A 29 112.11 -50.71 64.23
N CYS A 30 111.03 -50.06 63.76
CA CYS A 30 110.06 -50.72 62.87
C CYS A 30 110.65 -50.97 61.47
N LEU A 31 111.42 -49.99 60.95
CA LEU A 31 112.16 -50.13 59.69
C LEU A 31 113.25 -51.22 59.78
N LYS A 32 113.93 -51.33 60.93
CA LYS A 32 114.91 -52.39 61.18
C LYS A 32 114.27 -53.78 61.12
N ASN A 33 113.14 -53.98 61.80
CA ASN A 33 112.39 -55.25 61.77
C ASN A 33 111.93 -55.60 60.34
N LEU A 34 111.42 -54.60 59.61
CA LEU A 34 111.05 -54.79 58.20
C LEU A 34 112.27 -55.23 57.38
N SER A 35 113.44 -54.59 57.58
CA SER A 35 114.69 -54.92 56.86
C SER A 35 115.22 -56.32 57.11
N LYS A 36 114.96 -56.87 58.30
CA LYS A 36 115.26 -58.25 58.67
C LYS A 36 114.21 -59.26 58.19
N LYS A 37 113.13 -58.80 57.55
CA LYS A 37 111.95 -59.60 57.15
C LYS A 37 111.16 -60.20 58.32
N GLU A 38 111.30 -59.65 59.51
CA GLU A 38 110.52 -60.04 60.69
C GLU A 38 109.15 -59.34 60.62
N PHE A 39 108.29 -59.79 59.70
CA PHE A 39 107.08 -59.04 59.32
C PHE A 39 106.04 -58.89 60.44
N ASP A 40 105.91 -59.87 61.34
CA ASP A 40 104.99 -59.77 62.49
C ASP A 40 105.44 -58.69 63.46
N LEU A 41 106.73 -58.70 63.84
CA LEU A 41 107.33 -57.67 64.70
C LEU A 41 107.35 -56.29 64.02
N ALA A 42 107.51 -56.24 62.69
CA ALA A 42 107.44 -54.99 61.93
C ALA A 42 105.99 -54.46 61.86
N LEU A 43 105.01 -55.33 61.66
CA LEU A 43 103.58 -55.00 61.63
C LEU A 43 103.10 -54.54 63.00
N GLU A 44 103.44 -55.26 64.08
CA GLU A 44 103.08 -54.88 65.44
C GLU A 44 103.68 -53.52 65.82
N CYS A 45 104.98 -53.34 65.53
CA CYS A 45 105.68 -52.08 65.75
C CYS A 45 105.04 -50.92 64.96
N ALA A 46 104.72 -51.15 63.68
CA ALA A 46 104.14 -50.11 62.85
C ALA A 46 102.68 -49.83 63.24
N THR A 47 101.89 -50.84 63.58
CA THR A 47 100.45 -50.69 63.91
C THR A 47 100.23 -50.00 65.26
N GLN A 48 101.01 -50.35 66.30
CA GLN A 48 100.91 -49.66 67.59
C GLN A 48 101.25 -48.17 67.48
N LYS A 49 102.14 -47.80 66.56
CA LYS A 49 102.66 -46.43 66.42
C LYS A 49 101.91 -45.61 65.38
N ILE A 50 101.42 -46.21 64.30
CA ILE A 50 100.71 -45.50 63.24
C ILE A 50 99.43 -44.85 63.77
N ASN A 51 98.80 -45.42 64.80
CA ASN A 51 97.63 -44.79 65.43
C ASN A 51 97.95 -43.45 66.10
N LYS A 52 99.17 -43.28 66.64
CA LYS A 52 99.63 -42.00 67.21
C LYS A 52 100.19 -41.06 66.13
N HIS A 53 100.77 -41.61 65.07
CA HIS A 53 101.37 -40.85 63.97
C HIS A 53 100.85 -41.34 62.61
N PRO A 54 99.56 -41.07 62.30
CA PRO A 54 98.90 -41.64 61.12
C PRO A 54 99.50 -41.18 59.78
N ASN A 55 100.20 -40.05 59.78
CA ASN A 55 100.85 -39.49 58.61
C ASN A 55 102.36 -39.77 58.57
N ASP A 56 102.86 -40.75 59.33
CA ASP A 56 104.26 -41.15 59.25
C ASP A 56 104.53 -41.86 57.92
N ILE A 57 105.35 -41.25 57.07
CA ILE A 57 105.67 -41.73 55.71
C ILE A 57 106.18 -43.17 55.75
N TYR A 58 107.05 -43.48 56.71
CA TYR A 58 107.79 -44.73 56.76
C TYR A 58 106.98 -45.83 57.41
N LEU A 59 106.22 -45.54 58.47
CA LEU A 59 105.32 -46.52 59.06
C LEU A 59 104.22 -46.93 58.08
N ASN A 60 103.63 -45.95 57.36
CA ASN A 60 102.69 -46.26 56.29
C ASN A 60 103.35 -47.09 55.19
N PHE A 61 104.60 -46.79 54.82
CA PHE A 61 105.30 -47.54 53.78
C PHE A 61 105.61 -48.97 54.21
N VAL A 62 105.97 -49.16 55.47
CA VAL A 62 106.20 -50.47 56.08
C VAL A 62 104.93 -51.31 56.03
N LEU A 63 103.79 -50.74 56.44
CA LEU A 63 102.49 -51.40 56.39
C LEU A 63 102.08 -51.76 54.96
N ALA A 64 102.28 -50.84 54.01
CA ALA A 64 102.03 -51.08 52.59
C ALA A 64 102.87 -52.24 52.03
N SER A 65 104.16 -52.29 52.40
CA SER A 65 105.10 -53.31 51.94
C SER A 65 104.77 -54.70 52.47
N ILE A 66 104.31 -54.77 53.73
CA ILE A 66 103.88 -56.03 54.36
C ILE A 66 102.62 -56.54 53.68
N LYS A 67 101.60 -55.69 53.55
CA LYS A 67 100.29 -56.07 53.04
C LYS A 67 100.25 -56.30 51.53
N SER A 68 101.21 -55.79 50.76
CA SER A 68 101.32 -56.00 49.31
C SER A 68 102.06 -57.28 48.91
N ASN A 69 102.60 -58.01 49.88
CA ASN A 69 103.34 -59.23 49.64
C ASN A 69 102.41 -60.46 49.69
N ARG A 70 102.09 -61.03 48.52
CA ARG A 70 101.22 -62.22 48.39
C ARG A 70 101.69 -63.42 49.22
N ASN A 71 102.98 -63.50 49.54
CA ASN A 71 103.56 -64.61 50.30
C ASN A 71 103.60 -64.33 51.81
N ASN A 72 102.92 -63.29 52.28
CA ASN A 72 102.77 -62.96 53.69
C ASN A 72 101.33 -63.28 54.14
N LYS A 73 101.18 -63.87 55.34
CA LYS A 73 99.86 -64.17 55.94
C LYS A 73 98.98 -62.94 56.13
N HIS A 74 99.58 -61.74 56.17
CA HIS A 74 98.89 -60.45 56.28
C HIS A 74 98.64 -59.77 54.93
N TYR A 75 98.65 -60.52 53.82
CA TYR A 75 98.38 -59.98 52.48
C TYR A 75 96.96 -59.44 52.40
N GLU A 76 96.85 -58.14 52.15
CA GLU A 76 95.59 -57.43 51.96
C GLU A 76 95.84 -56.32 50.94
N ILE A 77 95.65 -56.63 49.65
CA ILE A 77 96.15 -55.78 48.57
C ILE A 77 95.51 -54.38 48.54
N TYR A 78 94.24 -54.26 48.92
CA TYR A 78 93.56 -52.97 49.03
C TYR A 78 94.05 -52.16 50.22
N ASN A 79 94.25 -52.80 51.38
CA ASN A 79 94.84 -52.13 52.54
C ASN A 79 96.29 -51.72 52.25
N ALA A 80 97.02 -52.53 51.48
CA ALA A 80 98.35 -52.18 50.98
C ALA A 80 98.32 -50.94 50.09
N TYR A 81 97.29 -50.81 49.24
CA TYR A 81 97.05 -49.62 48.44
C TYR A 81 96.78 -48.39 49.31
N ASP A 82 95.88 -48.49 50.30
CA ASP A 82 95.58 -47.39 51.21
C ASP A 82 96.83 -46.89 51.95
N PHE A 83 97.66 -47.81 52.43
CA PHE A 83 98.90 -47.45 53.11
C PHE A 83 99.93 -46.83 52.16
N ILE A 84 100.09 -47.31 50.91
CA ILE A 84 101.04 -46.71 49.97
C ILE A 84 100.56 -45.33 49.48
N ILE A 85 99.24 -45.10 49.39
CA ILE A 85 98.68 -43.79 49.11
C ILE A 85 98.84 -42.85 50.30
N LYS A 86 98.65 -43.33 51.54
CA LYS A 86 98.99 -42.56 52.75
C LYS A 86 100.47 -42.21 52.78
N THR A 87 101.37 -43.13 52.41
CA THR A 87 102.79 -42.85 52.22
C THR A 87 103.01 -41.74 51.21
N LYS A 88 102.39 -41.82 50.02
CA LYS A 88 102.53 -40.80 48.97
C LYS A 88 101.99 -39.44 49.42
N LYS A 89 100.83 -39.40 50.08
CA LYS A 89 100.20 -38.17 50.57
C LYS A 89 101.03 -37.53 51.68
N ALA A 90 101.48 -38.31 52.65
CA ALA A 90 102.37 -37.83 53.70
C ALA A 90 103.68 -37.32 53.11
N TYR A 91 104.27 -38.05 52.16
CA TYR A 91 105.50 -37.67 51.48
C TYR A 91 105.37 -36.33 50.72
N ASN A 92 104.29 -36.17 49.94
CA ASN A 92 104.01 -34.92 49.24
C ASN A 92 103.77 -33.75 50.21
N ASN A 93 102.95 -33.93 51.25
CA ASN A 93 102.69 -32.90 52.26
C ASN A 93 103.96 -32.45 52.98
N THR A 94 104.87 -33.38 53.31
CA THR A 94 106.16 -33.04 53.95
C THR A 94 107.08 -32.28 52.99
N ILE A 95 107.01 -32.57 51.68
CA ILE A 95 107.78 -31.88 50.64
C ILE A 95 107.23 -30.50 50.28
N GLU A 96 105.92 -30.29 50.43
CA GLU A 96 105.26 -28.99 50.21
C GLU A 96 105.37 -28.04 51.40
N ASN A 97 105.32 -28.53 52.65
CA ASN A 97 105.15 -27.68 53.84
C ASN A 97 106.42 -27.32 54.61
N ASP A 98 107.62 -27.82 54.25
CA ASP A 98 108.83 -27.57 55.05
C ASP A 98 110.06 -27.07 54.26
N LYS A 99 110.81 -26.16 54.90
CA LYS A 99 111.92 -25.38 54.33
C LYS A 99 113.05 -26.30 53.81
N GLU A 100 113.58 -26.02 52.61
CA GLU A 100 114.67 -26.64 51.79
C GLU A 100 115.56 -27.78 52.35
N LYS A 101 115.82 -27.83 53.66
CA LYS A 101 116.63 -28.82 54.38
C LYS A 101 116.03 -30.23 54.39
N ILE A 102 114.70 -30.37 54.49
CA ILE A 102 114.03 -31.69 54.56
C ILE A 102 113.96 -32.36 53.17
N LYS A 103 113.68 -31.60 52.11
CA LYS A 103 113.74 -32.06 50.71
C LYS A 103 115.10 -32.69 50.37
N LYS A 104 116.21 -32.05 50.77
CA LYS A 104 117.57 -32.59 50.55
C LYS A 104 117.81 -33.92 51.28
N ALA A 105 117.16 -34.18 52.42
CA ALA A 105 117.29 -35.44 53.16
C ALA A 105 116.62 -36.64 52.46
N PHE A 106 115.37 -36.49 51.99
CA PHE A 106 114.65 -37.55 51.26
C PHE A 106 115.34 -37.93 49.94
N VAL A 107 115.87 -36.93 49.22
CA VAL A 107 116.63 -37.15 47.99
C VAL A 107 117.94 -37.90 48.27
N LYS A 108 118.67 -37.55 49.33
CA LYS A 108 119.89 -38.26 49.75
C LYS A 108 119.61 -39.70 50.19
N MET A 109 118.39 -39.99 50.64
CA MET A 109 117.90 -41.33 50.99
C MET A 109 117.29 -42.10 49.81
N HIS A 110 117.24 -41.51 48.60
CA HIS A 110 116.45 -41.87 47.42
C HIS A 110 115.07 -42.50 47.69
N PHE A 111 114.41 -42.09 48.77
CA PHE A 111 113.00 -42.34 48.96
C PHE A 111 112.25 -41.21 48.25
N ASP A 112 112.15 -41.33 46.92
CA ASP A 112 111.61 -40.29 46.04
C ASP A 112 110.24 -40.64 45.45
N THR A 113 109.62 -39.67 44.78
CA THR A 113 108.31 -39.84 44.14
C THR A 113 108.30 -40.99 43.13
N ASN A 114 109.40 -41.25 42.42
CA ASN A 114 109.48 -42.32 41.43
C ASN A 114 109.44 -43.69 42.10
N PHE A 115 110.13 -43.85 43.22
CA PHE A 115 110.11 -45.07 44.00
C PHE A 115 108.70 -45.38 44.56
N ILE A 116 108.04 -44.38 45.14
CA ILE A 116 106.67 -44.53 45.67
C ILE A 116 105.68 -44.86 44.53
N ASN A 117 105.79 -44.18 43.38
CA ASN A 117 104.95 -44.45 42.21
C ASN A 117 105.15 -45.87 41.66
N LYS A 118 106.36 -46.40 41.66
CA LYS A 118 106.63 -47.78 41.23
C LYS A 118 106.01 -48.81 42.17
N ALA A 119 106.05 -48.57 43.49
CA ALA A 119 105.38 -49.42 44.48
C ALA A 119 103.85 -49.39 44.32
N ILE A 120 103.27 -48.22 44.04
CA ILE A 120 101.85 -48.07 43.69
C ILE A 120 101.52 -48.92 42.46
N TYR A 121 102.29 -48.81 41.38
CA TYR A 121 102.07 -49.56 40.14
C TYR A 121 102.06 -51.08 40.35
N GLU A 122 103.03 -51.62 41.10
CA GLU A 122 103.09 -53.05 41.40
C GLU A 122 101.89 -53.52 42.25
N ILE A 123 101.43 -52.72 43.20
CA ILE A 123 100.25 -53.00 44.03
C ILE A 123 98.97 -53.00 43.17
N CYS A 124 98.80 -51.98 42.33
CA CYS A 124 97.63 -51.85 41.45
C CYS A 124 97.54 -52.97 40.41
N THR A 125 98.69 -53.42 39.88
CA THR A 125 98.75 -54.55 38.94
C THR A 125 98.28 -55.84 39.60
N LYS A 126 98.78 -56.16 40.80
CA LYS A 126 98.37 -57.35 41.54
C LYS A 126 96.90 -57.32 41.93
N ALA A 127 96.41 -56.15 42.37
CA ALA A 127 95.00 -55.98 42.70
C ALA A 127 94.10 -56.20 41.46
N LEU A 128 94.55 -55.78 40.27
CA LEU A 128 93.80 -55.97 39.02
C LEU A 128 93.73 -57.45 38.63
N ASP A 129 94.83 -58.19 38.78
CA ASP A 129 94.88 -59.62 38.48
C ASP A 129 93.97 -60.44 39.42
N ASP A 130 93.90 -60.08 40.70
CA ASP A 130 93.00 -60.75 41.66
C ASP A 130 91.54 -60.61 41.22
N VAL A 131 91.14 -59.43 40.76
CA VAL A 131 89.76 -59.15 40.37
C VAL A 131 89.40 -59.79 39.03
N LYS A 132 90.36 -59.79 38.09
CA LYS A 132 90.23 -60.55 36.83
C LYS A 132 89.96 -62.03 37.07
N SER A 133 90.65 -62.65 38.04
CA SER A 133 90.46 -64.07 38.35
C SER A 133 89.07 -64.40 38.89
N LYS A 134 88.41 -63.46 39.58
CA LYS A 134 87.07 -63.64 40.14
C LYS A 134 85.94 -63.41 39.14
N ASN A 135 86.17 -62.53 38.16
CA ASN A 135 85.27 -62.26 37.04
C ASN A 135 83.80 -61.95 37.45
N SER A 136 83.61 -61.09 38.44
CA SER A 136 82.29 -60.62 38.91
C SER A 136 82.19 -59.10 38.84
N ILE A 137 81.02 -58.57 38.48
CA ILE A 137 80.77 -57.12 38.44
C ILE A 137 81.09 -56.50 39.81
N ASP A 138 80.65 -57.11 40.90
CA ASP A 138 80.83 -56.54 42.24
C ASP A 138 82.30 -56.48 42.66
N ASP A 139 83.11 -57.47 42.25
CA ASP A 139 84.55 -57.44 42.48
C ASP A 139 85.25 -56.38 41.62
N TYR A 140 84.83 -56.19 40.37
CA TYR A 140 85.33 -55.10 39.52
C TYR A 140 84.93 -53.71 40.05
N GLU A 141 83.68 -53.53 40.51
CA GLU A 141 83.24 -52.28 41.14
C GLU A 141 84.02 -52.01 42.42
N LYS A 142 84.21 -53.03 43.26
CA LYS A 142 85.04 -52.93 44.47
C LYS A 142 86.47 -52.52 44.12
N TYR A 143 87.04 -53.06 43.06
CA TYR A 143 88.36 -52.65 42.58
C TYR A 143 88.42 -51.18 42.17
N ILE A 144 87.49 -50.78 41.29
CA ILE A 144 87.44 -49.42 40.72
C ILE A 144 87.24 -48.37 41.81
N ASN A 145 86.40 -48.68 42.81
CA ASN A 145 86.13 -47.78 43.93
C ASN A 145 87.27 -47.70 44.95
N THR A 146 88.19 -48.67 44.97
CA THR A 146 89.27 -48.71 45.99
C THR A 146 90.62 -48.25 45.42
N ILE A 147 90.94 -48.62 44.17
CA ILE A 147 92.21 -48.29 43.54
C ILE A 147 92.06 -47.01 42.71
N ASP A 148 92.51 -45.87 43.21
CA ASP A 148 92.48 -44.59 42.48
C ASP A 148 93.68 -44.38 41.54
N VAL A 149 93.89 -45.31 40.60
CA VAL A 149 94.92 -45.19 39.55
C VAL A 149 94.29 -45.31 38.18
N ILE A 150 94.22 -44.17 37.48
CA ILE A 150 93.47 -43.98 36.22
C ILE A 150 93.75 -45.07 35.18
N GLU A 151 95.02 -45.43 34.95
CA GLU A 151 95.38 -46.42 33.92
C GLU A 151 94.79 -47.81 34.20
N PHE A 152 94.80 -48.25 35.46
CA PHE A 152 94.31 -49.58 35.85
C PHE A 152 92.79 -49.60 36.01
N ASN A 153 92.20 -48.52 36.51
CA ASN A 153 90.75 -48.37 36.55
C ASN A 153 90.13 -48.39 35.17
N LYS A 154 90.76 -47.77 34.17
CA LYS A 154 90.30 -47.87 32.77
C LYS A 154 90.24 -49.32 32.29
N LYS A 155 91.26 -50.14 32.61
CA LYS A 155 91.29 -51.57 32.25
C LYS A 155 90.22 -52.38 32.99
N ALA A 156 89.98 -52.11 34.28
CA ALA A 156 88.93 -52.78 35.07
C ALA A 156 87.51 -52.39 34.62
N VAL A 157 87.28 -51.10 34.34
CA VAL A 157 86.00 -50.58 33.82
C VAL A 157 85.62 -51.24 32.50
N LEU A 158 86.59 -51.41 31.59
CA LEU A 158 86.36 -52.07 30.30
C LEU A 158 85.88 -53.52 30.49
N LEU A 159 86.60 -54.31 31.29
CA LEU A 159 86.25 -55.71 31.54
C LEU A 159 84.91 -55.88 32.28
N ARG A 160 84.63 -55.00 33.25
CA ARG A 160 83.33 -54.95 33.94
C ARG A 160 82.18 -54.66 32.97
N ASN A 161 82.37 -53.66 32.12
CA ASN A 161 81.34 -53.23 31.18
C ASN A 161 81.06 -54.31 30.13
N GLU A 162 82.08 -55.02 29.67
CA GLU A 162 81.95 -56.17 28.75
C GLU A 162 81.15 -57.30 29.40
N LEU A 163 81.50 -57.70 30.63
CA LEU A 163 80.76 -58.72 31.39
C LEU A 163 79.31 -58.30 31.66
N ALA A 164 79.08 -57.03 32.00
CA ALA A 164 77.74 -56.49 32.22
C ALA A 164 76.88 -56.47 30.94
N PHE A 165 77.52 -56.24 29.79
CA PHE A 165 76.85 -56.30 28.49
C PHE A 165 76.45 -57.73 28.15
N ASP A 166 77.34 -58.71 28.34
CA ASP A 166 77.06 -60.12 28.09
C ASP A 166 75.89 -60.63 28.94
N ILE A 167 75.79 -60.18 30.20
CA ILE A 167 74.65 -60.47 31.06
C ILE A 167 73.35 -59.88 30.48
N ALA A 168 73.40 -58.65 29.95
CA ALA A 168 72.25 -58.01 29.35
C ALA A 168 71.80 -58.72 28.05
N VAL A 169 72.76 -59.14 27.23
CA VAL A 169 72.55 -59.92 26.00
C VAL A 169 71.94 -61.28 26.33
N LYS A 170 72.48 -62.01 27.32
CA LYS A 170 71.97 -63.32 27.73
C LYS A 170 70.53 -63.27 28.23
N LYS A 171 70.14 -62.18 28.92
CA LYS A 171 68.76 -61.96 29.35
C LYS A 171 67.83 -61.57 28.20
N ASN A 172 68.35 -60.88 27.18
CA ASN A 172 67.65 -60.49 25.96
C ASN A 172 66.27 -59.82 26.17
N THR A 173 66.16 -58.89 27.13
CA THR A 173 64.92 -58.15 27.40
C THR A 173 65.12 -56.66 27.26
N ILE A 174 64.05 -55.92 26.93
CA ILE A 174 64.08 -54.44 26.90
C ILE A 174 64.57 -53.89 28.26
N PHE A 175 64.14 -54.49 29.37
CA PHE A 175 64.54 -54.08 30.72
C PHE A 175 66.04 -54.31 30.96
N SER A 176 66.57 -55.49 30.61
CA SER A 176 67.99 -55.80 30.83
C SER A 176 68.91 -54.88 30.03
N PHE A 177 68.57 -54.57 28.79
CA PHE A 177 69.33 -53.60 27.99
C PHE A 177 69.16 -52.16 28.49
N ASN A 178 67.96 -51.73 28.88
CA ASN A 178 67.77 -50.40 29.49
C ASN A 178 68.57 -50.25 30.79
N PHE A 179 68.58 -51.28 31.63
CA PHE A 179 69.36 -51.30 32.85
C PHE A 179 70.86 -51.18 32.54
N PHE A 180 71.36 -51.94 31.56
CA PHE A 180 72.75 -51.84 31.11
C PHE A 180 73.10 -50.43 30.60
N ILE A 181 72.29 -49.87 29.69
CA ILE A 181 72.50 -48.54 29.10
C ILE A 181 72.52 -47.47 30.19
N LYS A 182 71.60 -47.53 31.15
CA LYS A 182 71.51 -46.57 32.24
C LYS A 182 72.68 -46.69 33.22
N LYS A 183 73.09 -47.91 33.56
CA LYS A 183 74.12 -48.15 34.57
C LYS A 183 75.54 -47.98 34.02
N TYR A 184 75.74 -48.23 32.72
CA TYR A 184 77.06 -48.18 32.06
C TYR A 184 77.05 -47.29 30.81
N PRO A 185 76.71 -45.99 30.92
CA PRO A 185 76.42 -45.10 29.79
C PRO A 185 77.62 -44.83 28.87
N TYR A 186 78.84 -45.01 29.36
CA TYR A 186 80.08 -44.79 28.61
C TYR A 186 80.72 -46.10 28.12
N SER A 187 79.97 -47.20 28.12
CA SER A 187 80.46 -48.49 27.62
C SER A 187 80.66 -48.49 26.10
N ALA A 188 81.69 -49.20 25.61
CA ALA A 188 81.89 -49.40 24.18
C ALA A 188 80.71 -50.16 23.53
N GLN A 189 80.02 -51.00 24.30
CA GLN A 189 78.87 -51.79 23.86
C GLN A 189 77.52 -51.04 23.94
N ILE A 190 77.51 -49.75 24.31
CA ILE A 190 76.27 -48.96 24.49
C ILE A 190 75.43 -48.93 23.21
N ASN A 191 76.06 -48.74 22.05
CA ASN A 191 75.38 -48.62 20.78
C ASN A 191 74.72 -49.94 20.36
N GLU A 192 75.39 -51.07 20.61
CA GLU A 192 74.82 -52.39 20.32
C GLU A 192 73.69 -52.73 21.31
N ALA A 193 73.81 -52.37 22.59
CA ALA A 193 72.73 -52.53 23.57
C ALA A 193 71.48 -51.72 23.20
N VAL A 194 71.67 -50.46 22.76
CA VAL A 194 70.58 -49.58 22.29
C VAL A 194 69.91 -50.19 21.06
N LYS A 195 70.69 -50.71 20.11
CA LYS A 195 70.18 -51.35 18.89
C LYS A 195 69.33 -52.59 19.20
N LEU A 196 69.85 -53.53 20.00
CA LEU A 196 69.14 -54.76 20.38
C LEU A 196 67.85 -54.46 21.17
N ARG A 197 67.90 -53.51 22.11
CA ARG A 197 66.71 -53.04 22.83
C ARG A 197 65.66 -52.49 21.87
N ASN A 198 66.07 -51.59 20.97
CA ASN A 198 65.16 -50.94 20.03
C ASN A 198 64.51 -51.97 19.10
N GLU A 199 65.23 -53.02 18.71
CA GLU A 199 64.71 -54.12 17.90
C GLU A 199 63.66 -54.94 18.65
N LEU A 200 63.93 -55.31 19.91
CA LEU A 200 62.95 -55.98 20.77
C LEU A 200 61.70 -55.13 21.01
N ALA A 201 61.88 -53.83 21.27
CA ALA A 201 60.78 -52.91 21.49
C ALA A 201 59.92 -52.72 20.23
N PHE A 202 60.55 -52.67 19.05
CA PHE A 202 59.85 -52.59 17.78
C PHE A 202 59.05 -53.87 17.49
N ASN A 203 59.66 -55.03 17.71
CA ASN A 203 58.99 -56.33 17.52
C ASN A 203 57.80 -56.49 18.47
N LYS A 204 57.91 -56.02 19.72
CA LYS A 204 56.79 -55.99 20.66
C LYS A 204 55.64 -55.10 20.17
N ALA A 205 55.95 -53.90 19.68
CA ALA A 205 54.93 -53.04 19.08
C ALA A 205 54.28 -53.68 17.85
N LYS A 206 55.09 -54.33 17.00
CA LYS A 206 54.61 -55.07 15.82
C LYS A 206 53.70 -56.25 16.17
N GLN A 207 53.98 -56.95 17.26
CA GLN A 207 53.16 -58.06 17.73
C GLN A 207 51.79 -57.58 18.26
N ILE A 208 51.76 -56.45 18.96
CA ILE A 208 50.50 -55.85 19.46
C ILE A 208 49.68 -55.28 18.28
N ASN A 209 50.36 -54.73 17.28
CA ASN A 209 49.79 -54.30 16.00
C ASN A 209 48.62 -53.30 16.11
N THR A 210 48.72 -52.34 17.04
CA THR A 210 47.75 -51.24 17.19
C THR A 210 48.40 -49.89 16.98
N VAL A 211 47.59 -48.89 16.60
CA VAL A 211 48.02 -47.48 16.48
C VAL A 211 48.75 -47.02 17.75
N GLN A 212 48.19 -47.29 18.94
CA GLN A 212 48.79 -46.90 20.22
C GLN A 212 50.10 -47.63 20.50
N SER A 213 50.21 -48.92 20.14
CA SER A 213 51.45 -49.67 20.37
C SER A 213 52.63 -49.13 19.58
N PHE A 214 52.42 -48.76 18.31
CA PHE A 214 53.45 -48.13 17.49
C PHE A 214 53.70 -46.68 17.91
N GLN A 215 52.68 -45.93 18.32
CA GLN A 215 52.83 -44.57 18.85
C GLN A 215 53.71 -44.57 20.10
N ASN A 216 53.40 -45.43 21.08
CA ASN A 216 54.20 -45.60 22.29
C ASN A 216 55.65 -45.96 21.97
N PHE A 217 55.88 -46.82 20.97
CA PHE A 217 57.23 -47.14 20.51
C PHE A 217 57.96 -45.92 19.93
N ILE A 218 57.30 -45.13 19.08
CA ILE A 218 57.87 -43.93 18.48
C ILE A 218 58.25 -42.91 19.56
N ASP A 219 57.37 -42.70 20.54
CA ASP A 219 57.57 -41.70 21.60
C ASP A 219 58.67 -42.12 22.59
N THR A 220 58.72 -43.43 22.91
CA THR A 220 59.71 -43.96 23.86
C THR A 220 61.10 -44.09 23.24
N TYR A 221 61.19 -44.30 21.93
CA TYR A 221 62.46 -44.54 21.22
C TYR A 221 62.62 -43.62 19.99
N PRO A 222 62.74 -42.29 20.16
CA PRO A 222 62.65 -41.31 19.06
C PRO A 222 63.90 -41.20 18.17
N ASN A 223 64.98 -41.93 18.47
CA ASN A 223 66.24 -41.89 17.71
C ASN A 223 66.60 -43.23 17.02
N THR A 224 65.66 -44.17 16.91
CA THR A 224 65.92 -45.47 16.24
C THR A 224 65.69 -45.44 14.74
N SER A 225 66.47 -46.21 13.99
CA SER A 225 66.29 -46.43 12.55
C SER A 225 64.96 -47.10 12.20
N LYS A 226 64.26 -47.69 13.17
CA LYS A 226 62.93 -48.33 12.99
C LYS A 226 61.75 -47.36 13.02
N ILE A 227 61.96 -46.06 13.29
CA ILE A 227 60.86 -45.07 13.40
C ILE A 227 60.08 -44.91 12.12
N ALA A 228 60.76 -44.84 10.97
CA ALA A 228 60.09 -44.70 9.68
C ALA A 228 59.13 -45.88 9.44
N TYR A 229 59.57 -47.10 9.76
CA TYR A 229 58.75 -48.32 9.66
C TYR A 229 57.59 -48.32 10.66
N ALA A 230 57.82 -47.94 11.92
CA ALA A 230 56.77 -47.84 12.93
C ALA A 230 55.71 -46.81 12.57
N LYS A 231 56.13 -45.62 12.08
CA LYS A 231 55.24 -44.57 11.59
C LYS A 231 54.41 -45.07 10.40
N LYS A 232 55.02 -45.80 9.46
CA LYS A 232 54.32 -46.38 8.31
C LYS A 232 53.21 -47.34 8.76
N LEU A 233 53.53 -48.34 9.57
CA LEU A 233 52.54 -49.33 10.05
C LEU A 233 51.43 -48.71 10.90
N ARG A 234 51.79 -47.75 11.79
CA ARG A 234 50.81 -46.97 12.56
C ARG A 234 49.83 -46.24 11.65
N ASN A 235 50.35 -45.54 10.64
CA ASN A 235 49.53 -44.76 9.71
C ASN A 235 48.64 -45.67 8.87
N GLU A 236 49.14 -46.81 8.38
CA GLU A 236 48.35 -47.79 7.64
C GLU A 236 47.16 -48.32 8.47
N LEU A 237 47.41 -48.69 9.74
CA LEU A 237 46.35 -49.12 10.66
C LEU A 237 45.33 -48.02 10.94
N ALA A 238 45.79 -46.79 11.17
CA ALA A 238 44.91 -45.65 11.40
C ALA A 238 44.05 -45.32 10.17
N PHE A 239 44.62 -45.42 8.97
CA PHE A 239 43.90 -45.23 7.72
C PHE A 239 42.84 -46.30 7.48
N ASN A 240 43.18 -47.58 7.70
CA ASN A 240 42.23 -48.69 7.56
C ASN A 240 41.05 -48.55 8.53
N LYS A 241 41.31 -48.12 9.77
CA LYS A 241 40.24 -47.83 10.74
C LYS A 241 39.34 -46.68 10.28
N ALA A 242 39.90 -45.61 9.71
CA ALA A 242 39.11 -44.52 9.14
C ALA A 242 38.26 -45.02 7.95
N LYS A 243 38.81 -45.91 7.11
CA LYS A 243 38.09 -46.53 5.99
C LYS A 243 36.95 -47.43 6.45
N GLU A 244 37.12 -48.16 7.55
CA GLU A 244 36.08 -49.01 8.14
C GLU A 244 34.91 -48.18 8.69
N ILE A 245 35.21 -47.07 9.39
CA ILE A 245 34.19 -46.15 9.92
C ILE A 245 33.50 -45.40 8.77
N ASN A 246 34.23 -45.05 7.72
CA ASN A 246 33.73 -44.47 6.48
C ASN A 246 32.91 -43.17 6.65
N THR A 247 33.31 -42.31 7.59
CA THR A 247 32.69 -40.99 7.81
C THR A 247 33.65 -39.85 7.49
N VAL A 248 33.09 -38.66 7.22
CA VAL A 248 33.88 -37.43 7.01
C VAL A 248 34.83 -37.18 8.19
N GLU A 249 34.31 -37.31 9.41
CA GLU A 249 35.04 -37.08 10.66
C GLU A 249 36.20 -38.07 10.82
N SER A 250 35.95 -39.36 10.52
CA SER A 250 36.98 -40.39 10.65
C SER A 250 38.18 -40.17 9.73
N PHE A 251 37.94 -39.80 8.46
CA PHE A 251 39.01 -39.45 7.53
C PHE A 251 39.65 -38.11 7.88
N GLN A 252 38.89 -37.12 8.34
CA GLN A 252 39.43 -35.82 8.76
C GLN A 252 40.37 -35.95 9.96
N VAL A 253 40.02 -36.78 10.94
CA VAL A 253 40.89 -37.12 12.08
C VAL A 253 42.18 -37.74 11.57
N PHE A 254 42.11 -38.72 10.66
CA PHE A 254 43.31 -39.32 10.08
C PHE A 254 44.21 -38.29 9.37
N ILE A 255 43.64 -37.43 8.52
CA ILE A 255 44.37 -36.39 7.78
C ILE A 255 45.07 -35.43 8.75
N ASN A 256 44.36 -34.96 9.78
CA ASN A 256 44.89 -33.99 10.75
C ASN A 256 45.97 -34.60 11.65
N THR A 257 45.78 -35.85 12.09
CA THR A 257 46.73 -36.51 12.99
C THR A 257 47.97 -37.01 12.24
N TYR A 258 47.84 -37.36 10.95
CA TYR A 258 48.92 -37.96 10.17
C TYR A 258 49.16 -37.28 8.80
N PRO A 259 49.42 -35.96 8.76
CA PRO A 259 49.46 -35.17 7.51
C PRO A 259 50.59 -35.55 6.55
N LYS A 260 51.60 -36.31 7.01
CA LYS A 260 52.72 -36.80 6.19
C LYS A 260 52.61 -38.29 5.83
N ALA A 261 51.46 -38.92 6.04
CA ALA A 261 51.25 -40.32 5.66
C ALA A 261 51.04 -40.45 4.15
N ASN A 262 51.48 -41.58 3.56
CA ASN A 262 51.36 -41.82 2.12
C ASN A 262 49.90 -41.89 1.65
N ASP A 263 48.97 -42.30 2.52
CA ASP A 263 47.56 -42.47 2.18
C ASP A 263 46.71 -41.21 2.45
N VAL A 264 47.31 -40.06 2.79
CA VAL A 264 46.58 -38.80 3.06
C VAL A 264 45.76 -38.36 1.84
N GLU A 265 46.34 -38.39 0.64
CA GLU A 265 45.61 -38.01 -0.59
C GLU A 265 44.41 -38.93 -0.85
N LYS A 266 44.58 -40.25 -0.61
CA LYS A 266 43.47 -41.21 -0.71
C LYS A 266 42.40 -40.96 0.36
N ALA A 267 42.80 -40.61 1.58
CA ALA A 267 41.88 -40.25 2.66
C ALA A 267 41.10 -38.97 2.35
N ILE A 268 41.75 -37.98 1.73
CA ILE A 268 41.09 -36.75 1.25
C ILE A 268 40.06 -37.09 0.18
N ASP A 269 40.40 -37.91 -0.81
CA ASP A 269 39.48 -38.34 -1.87
C ASP A 269 38.27 -39.11 -1.28
N LEU A 270 38.50 -40.09 -0.39
CA LEU A 270 37.42 -40.84 0.26
C LEU A 270 36.53 -39.96 1.14
N ARG A 271 37.11 -39.04 1.93
CA ARG A 271 36.36 -38.05 2.73
C ARG A 271 35.46 -37.21 1.83
N ASN A 272 36.01 -36.71 0.73
CA ASN A 272 35.28 -35.88 -0.22
C ASN A 272 34.14 -36.64 -0.90
N GLU A 273 34.31 -37.94 -1.18
CA GLU A 273 33.25 -38.80 -1.73
C GLU A 273 32.13 -39.08 -0.72
N VAL A 274 32.46 -39.34 0.55
CA VAL A 274 31.44 -39.51 1.61
C VAL A 274 30.68 -38.21 1.83
N ALA A 275 31.39 -37.08 1.90
CA ALA A 275 30.76 -35.76 2.01
C ALA A 275 29.87 -35.43 0.79
N PHE A 276 30.27 -35.88 -0.40
CA PHE A 276 29.51 -35.68 -1.65
C PHE A 276 28.19 -36.44 -1.60
N LYS A 277 28.22 -37.72 -1.20
CA LYS A 277 27.00 -38.52 -1.03
C LYS A 277 26.05 -37.89 -0.01
N LYS A 278 26.56 -37.46 1.14
CA LYS A 278 25.75 -36.80 2.17
C LYS A 278 25.10 -35.52 1.69
N ALA A 279 25.83 -34.68 0.94
CA ALA A 279 25.27 -33.47 0.34
C ALA A 279 24.18 -33.81 -0.70
N LYS A 280 24.40 -34.86 -1.52
CA LYS A 280 23.40 -35.32 -2.48
C LYS A 280 22.13 -35.87 -1.82
N GLU A 281 22.26 -36.61 -0.72
CA GLU A 281 21.13 -37.11 0.07
C GLU A 281 20.33 -35.98 0.72
N THR A 282 21.02 -34.92 1.19
CA THR A 282 20.37 -33.75 1.80
C THR A 282 19.64 -32.91 0.75
N ASN A 283 20.23 -32.77 -0.45
CA ASN A 283 19.63 -32.13 -1.62
C ASN A 283 19.15 -30.67 -1.39
N THR A 284 19.93 -29.87 -0.65
CA THR A 284 19.64 -28.44 -0.44
C THR A 284 20.77 -27.53 -0.90
N ILE A 285 20.45 -26.27 -1.20
CA ILE A 285 21.43 -25.25 -1.59
C ILE A 285 22.50 -25.08 -0.50
N GLU A 286 22.12 -25.08 0.77
CA GLU A 286 23.04 -24.95 1.91
C GLU A 286 24.01 -26.12 1.98
N SER A 287 23.51 -27.36 1.80
CA SER A 287 24.34 -28.57 1.85
C SER A 287 25.38 -28.59 0.73
N TYR A 288 25.02 -28.13 -0.46
CA TYR A 288 25.93 -28.03 -1.59
C TYR A 288 26.94 -26.89 -1.44
N ASN A 289 26.51 -25.71 -0.99
CA ASN A 289 27.42 -24.60 -0.71
C ASN A 289 28.43 -24.95 0.39
N LEU A 290 27.99 -25.66 1.45
CA LEU A 290 28.89 -26.17 2.48
C LEU A 290 29.95 -27.11 1.89
N TYR A 291 29.56 -28.00 0.97
CA TYR A 291 30.50 -28.88 0.28
C TYR A 291 31.50 -28.10 -0.58
N ILE A 292 31.01 -27.16 -1.40
CA ILE A 292 31.83 -26.32 -2.28
C ILE A 292 32.88 -25.57 -1.45
N ASN A 293 32.47 -24.93 -0.36
CA ASN A 293 33.36 -24.13 0.48
C ASN A 293 34.41 -25.00 1.20
N LYS A 294 33.97 -26.12 1.78
CA LYS A 294 34.83 -26.96 2.63
C LYS A 294 35.75 -27.88 1.81
N TYR A 295 35.35 -28.26 0.59
CA TYR A 295 36.04 -29.25 -0.23
C TYR A 295 36.37 -28.73 -1.65
N HIS A 296 36.74 -27.45 -1.78
CA HIS A 296 37.02 -26.74 -3.04
C HIS A 296 38.17 -27.30 -3.92
N LYS A 297 38.85 -28.38 -3.52
CA LYS A 297 39.82 -29.12 -4.36
C LYS A 297 39.31 -30.51 -4.81
N SER A 298 38.08 -30.86 -4.46
CA SER A 298 37.47 -32.14 -4.84
C SER A 298 37.27 -32.24 -6.35
N LYS A 299 37.51 -33.43 -6.92
CA LYS A 299 37.23 -33.75 -8.33
C LYS A 299 35.74 -33.67 -8.68
N ARG A 300 34.85 -33.68 -7.67
CA ARG A 300 33.38 -33.66 -7.80
C ARG A 300 32.75 -32.26 -7.75
N ILE A 301 33.54 -31.20 -7.67
CA ILE A 301 33.02 -29.82 -7.53
C ILE A 301 32.10 -29.44 -8.67
N GLY A 302 32.47 -29.76 -9.91
CA GLY A 302 31.64 -29.46 -11.08
C GLY A 302 30.27 -30.14 -11.02
N GLU A 303 30.19 -31.37 -10.50
CA GLU A 303 28.91 -32.08 -10.29
C GLU A 303 28.07 -31.42 -9.20
N ILE A 304 28.67 -31.04 -8.06
CA ILE A 304 27.94 -30.37 -6.96
C ILE A 304 27.40 -29.02 -7.40
N ILE A 305 28.18 -28.22 -8.14
CA ILE A 305 27.73 -26.93 -8.66
C ILE A 305 26.51 -27.12 -9.56
N LYS A 306 26.53 -28.11 -10.47
CA LYS A 306 25.37 -28.43 -11.32
C LYS A 306 24.14 -28.81 -10.50
N LEU A 307 24.28 -29.67 -9.49
CA LEU A 307 23.16 -30.08 -8.64
C LEU A 307 22.57 -28.91 -7.85
N ARG A 308 23.43 -28.04 -7.29
CA ARG A 308 23.00 -26.81 -6.61
C ARG A 308 22.22 -25.91 -7.55
N ASP A 309 22.75 -25.68 -8.74
CA ASP A 309 22.11 -24.81 -9.73
C ASP A 309 20.76 -25.37 -10.17
N ILE A 310 20.61 -26.71 -10.29
CA ILE A 310 19.32 -27.36 -10.56
C ILE A 310 18.32 -27.13 -9.42
N VAL A 311 18.72 -27.33 -8.17
CA VAL A 311 17.82 -27.08 -7.02
C VAL A 311 17.42 -25.61 -6.94
N ALA A 312 18.37 -24.69 -7.12
CA ALA A 312 18.09 -23.26 -7.12
C ALA A 312 17.16 -22.84 -8.28
N PHE A 313 17.35 -23.42 -9.47
CA PHE A 313 16.48 -23.18 -10.61
C PHE A 313 15.07 -23.72 -10.37
N ASN A 314 14.93 -24.95 -9.86
CA ASN A 314 13.63 -25.55 -9.55
C ASN A 314 12.87 -24.79 -8.46
N ASN A 315 13.56 -24.18 -7.49
CA ASN A 315 12.93 -23.28 -6.54
C ASN A 315 12.29 -22.08 -7.25
N CYS A 316 12.94 -21.52 -8.26
CA CYS A 316 12.34 -20.45 -9.08
C CYS A 316 11.21 -20.92 -9.97
N VAL A 317 11.29 -22.14 -10.54
CA VAL A 317 10.17 -22.74 -11.26
C VAL A 317 8.93 -22.89 -10.37
N ASN A 318 9.11 -23.27 -9.11
CA ASN A 318 8.00 -23.40 -8.15
C ASN A 318 7.39 -22.06 -7.74
N LEU A 319 8.21 -21.00 -7.63
CA LEU A 319 7.72 -19.65 -7.35
C LEU A 319 7.06 -19.01 -8.58
N ASN A 320 7.54 -19.37 -9.77
CA ASN A 320 7.02 -18.93 -11.08
C ASN A 320 6.93 -17.41 -11.21
N THR A 321 8.00 -16.69 -10.85
CA THR A 321 8.10 -15.23 -10.99
C THR A 321 9.37 -14.81 -11.73
N SER A 322 9.31 -13.75 -12.52
CA SER A 322 10.47 -13.21 -13.25
C SER A 322 11.61 -12.84 -12.30
N GLN A 323 11.28 -12.18 -11.18
CA GLN A 323 12.24 -11.71 -10.18
C GLN A 323 13.08 -12.84 -9.59
N CYS A 324 12.51 -14.05 -9.41
CA CYS A 324 13.31 -15.18 -8.93
C CYS A 324 14.36 -15.60 -9.96
N PHE A 325 13.99 -15.68 -11.23
CA PHE A 325 14.94 -16.05 -12.29
C PHE A 325 16.00 -14.97 -12.52
N VAL A 326 15.67 -13.68 -12.36
CA VAL A 326 16.66 -12.59 -12.34
C VAL A 326 17.65 -12.80 -11.19
N ALA A 327 17.17 -13.01 -9.96
CA ALA A 327 18.03 -13.29 -8.81
C ALA A 327 18.88 -14.56 -8.98
N PHE A 328 18.36 -15.58 -9.68
CA PHE A 328 19.11 -16.77 -10.05
C PHE A 328 20.26 -16.44 -11.00
N LEU A 329 20.02 -15.62 -12.03
CA LEU A 329 21.04 -15.21 -13.00
C LEU A 329 22.16 -14.38 -12.33
N GLU A 330 21.81 -13.47 -11.42
CA GLU A 330 22.78 -12.67 -10.66
C GLU A 330 23.62 -13.53 -9.73
N LYS A 331 22.98 -14.47 -9.02
CA LYS A 331 23.64 -15.32 -8.02
C LYS A 331 24.44 -16.46 -8.63
N TYR A 332 24.05 -16.95 -9.81
CA TYR A 332 24.66 -18.08 -10.50
C TYR A 332 25.01 -17.76 -11.97
N PRO A 333 25.85 -16.74 -12.25
CA PRO A 333 26.12 -16.21 -13.59
C PRO A 333 26.93 -17.14 -14.50
N ASN A 334 27.39 -18.28 -13.98
CA ASN A 334 28.09 -19.34 -14.73
C ASN A 334 27.31 -20.66 -14.74
N SER A 335 26.03 -20.65 -14.35
CA SER A 335 25.18 -21.82 -14.35
C SER A 335 24.99 -22.37 -15.77
N HIS A 336 24.91 -23.69 -15.88
CA HIS A 336 24.54 -24.36 -17.13
C HIS A 336 23.07 -24.14 -17.54
N LEU A 337 22.25 -23.55 -16.67
CA LEU A 337 20.83 -23.26 -16.90
C LEU A 337 20.57 -21.79 -17.28
N ILE A 338 21.60 -20.97 -17.52
CA ILE A 338 21.44 -19.54 -17.84
C ILE A 338 20.49 -19.30 -19.00
N GLN A 339 20.58 -20.07 -20.09
CA GLN A 339 19.72 -19.86 -21.25
C GLN A 339 18.25 -20.20 -20.95
N GLN A 340 18.00 -21.22 -20.13
CA GLN A 340 16.64 -21.56 -19.69
C GLN A 340 16.11 -20.49 -18.74
N ALA A 341 16.93 -20.00 -17.81
CA ALA A 341 16.56 -18.93 -16.89
C ALA A 341 16.26 -17.63 -17.63
N LYS A 342 17.07 -17.24 -18.62
CA LYS A 342 16.81 -16.07 -19.48
C LYS A 342 15.48 -16.20 -20.23
N LYS A 343 15.21 -17.36 -20.84
CA LYS A 343 13.93 -17.61 -21.53
C LYS A 343 12.74 -17.54 -20.57
N SER A 344 12.90 -18.06 -19.35
CA SER A 344 11.88 -17.94 -18.30
C SER A 344 11.66 -16.49 -17.88
N VAL A 345 12.72 -15.69 -17.74
CA VAL A 345 12.61 -14.24 -17.48
C VAL A 345 11.81 -13.58 -18.59
N ASP A 346 12.22 -13.68 -19.85
CA ASP A 346 11.55 -13.01 -20.98
C ASP A 346 10.04 -13.36 -21.03
N SER A 347 9.70 -14.64 -20.85
CA SER A 347 8.29 -15.07 -20.86
C SER A 347 7.50 -14.59 -19.65
N LEU A 348 8.10 -14.60 -18.45
CA LEU A 348 7.41 -14.21 -17.21
C LEU A 348 7.26 -12.69 -17.14
N VAL A 349 8.27 -11.91 -17.53
CA VAL A 349 8.17 -10.45 -17.63
C VAL A 349 7.05 -10.07 -18.60
N PHE A 350 6.99 -10.69 -19.78
CA PHE A 350 5.87 -10.46 -20.69
C PHE A 350 4.51 -10.75 -20.04
N MET A 351 4.36 -11.89 -19.37
CA MET A 351 3.09 -12.25 -18.72
C MET A 351 2.75 -11.35 -17.52
N GLU A 352 3.74 -10.92 -16.75
CA GLU A 352 3.57 -10.10 -15.54
C GLU A 352 3.24 -8.65 -15.91
N GLU A 353 4.03 -8.03 -16.80
CA GLU A 353 3.87 -6.63 -17.22
C GLU A 353 2.63 -6.42 -18.08
N THR A 354 2.17 -7.45 -18.82
CA THR A 354 0.97 -7.35 -19.70
C THR A 354 -0.26 -8.06 -19.14
N SER A 355 -0.27 -8.30 -17.82
CA SER A 355 -1.30 -9.10 -17.14
C SER A 355 -2.70 -8.47 -17.13
N ASP A 356 -2.79 -7.14 -17.26
CA ASP A 356 -4.06 -6.42 -17.36
C ASP A 356 -4.68 -6.48 -18.78
N HIS A 357 -3.93 -7.00 -19.76
CA HIS A 357 -4.28 -7.08 -21.17
C HIS A 357 -4.68 -5.73 -21.80
N SER A 358 -4.18 -4.61 -21.25
CA SER A 358 -4.48 -3.27 -21.72
C SER A 358 -3.65 -2.85 -22.93
N PHE A 359 -4.12 -1.85 -23.67
CA PHE A 359 -3.36 -1.28 -24.77
C PHE A 359 -2.05 -0.66 -24.24
N GLU A 360 -2.15 0.02 -23.11
CA GLU A 360 -1.09 0.76 -22.45
C GLU A 360 0.01 -0.19 -21.95
N SER A 361 -0.33 -1.33 -21.33
CA SER A 361 0.69 -2.28 -20.84
C SER A 361 1.45 -2.98 -21.97
N TYR A 362 0.77 -3.39 -23.04
CA TYR A 362 1.45 -3.97 -24.20
C TYR A 362 2.32 -2.94 -24.94
N LEU A 363 1.87 -1.69 -25.01
CA LEU A 363 2.64 -0.60 -25.62
C LEU A 363 3.87 -0.25 -24.77
N ASP A 364 3.69 -0.09 -23.46
CA ASP A 364 4.78 0.17 -22.51
C ASP A 364 5.83 -0.95 -22.55
N PHE A 365 5.37 -2.21 -22.57
CA PHE A 365 6.24 -3.38 -22.74
C PHE A 365 7.05 -3.32 -24.05
N TYR A 366 6.44 -2.85 -25.14
CA TYR A 366 7.12 -2.71 -26.42
C TYR A 366 8.12 -1.55 -26.44
N GLU A 367 7.79 -0.40 -25.86
CA GLU A 367 8.57 0.83 -25.93
C GLU A 367 9.73 0.87 -24.91
N ASN A 368 9.54 0.33 -23.71
CA ASN A 368 10.42 0.60 -22.57
C ASN A 368 11.33 -0.55 -22.16
N LEU A 369 11.28 -1.71 -22.82
CA LEU A 369 12.04 -2.89 -22.42
C LEU A 369 12.96 -3.44 -23.53
N ASP A 370 14.26 -3.44 -23.25
CA ASP A 370 15.31 -4.06 -24.07
C ASP A 370 15.35 -5.58 -23.82
N PHE A 371 14.92 -6.38 -24.80
CA PHE A 371 14.91 -7.85 -24.71
C PHE A 371 15.98 -8.52 -25.59
N ASN A 372 16.32 -9.76 -25.23
CA ASN A 372 17.17 -10.63 -26.05
C ASN A 372 16.40 -11.36 -27.17
N ASN A 373 15.05 -11.39 -27.10
CA ASN A 373 14.19 -12.06 -28.06
C ASN A 373 13.08 -11.13 -28.59
N ASN A 374 13.11 -10.86 -29.90
CA ASN A 374 12.15 -10.00 -30.58
C ASN A 374 10.74 -10.63 -30.70
N ASP A 375 10.55 -11.92 -30.36
CA ASP A 375 9.24 -12.59 -30.46
C ASP A 375 8.19 -11.97 -29.52
N TYR A 376 8.55 -11.66 -28.27
CA TYR A 376 7.61 -11.09 -27.29
C TYR A 376 7.30 -9.61 -27.58
N GLN A 377 8.27 -8.84 -28.09
CA GLN A 377 8.02 -7.48 -28.57
C GLN A 377 7.06 -7.49 -29.77
N ASN A 378 7.24 -8.41 -30.72
CA ASN A 378 6.30 -8.58 -31.83
C ASN A 378 4.90 -9.00 -31.35
N ALA A 379 4.82 -9.94 -30.40
CA ALA A 379 3.56 -10.38 -29.80
C ALA A 379 2.85 -9.25 -29.04
N ALA A 380 3.60 -8.42 -28.29
CA ALA A 380 3.07 -7.23 -27.64
C ALA A 380 2.47 -6.27 -28.67
N MET A 381 3.22 -5.96 -29.74
CA MET A 381 2.71 -5.08 -30.79
C MET A 381 1.53 -5.67 -31.57
N ASP A 382 1.48 -7.00 -31.77
CA ASP A 382 0.29 -7.66 -32.31
C ASP A 382 -0.93 -7.46 -31.40
N SER A 383 -0.76 -7.56 -30.08
CA SER A 383 -1.81 -7.25 -29.11
C SER A 383 -2.22 -5.78 -29.16
N VAL A 384 -1.26 -4.84 -29.21
CA VAL A 384 -1.53 -3.39 -29.36
C VAL A 384 -2.42 -3.11 -30.58
N PHE A 385 -2.04 -3.60 -31.76
CA PHE A 385 -2.83 -3.43 -32.98
C PHE A 385 -4.20 -4.11 -32.88
N ASN A 386 -4.26 -5.34 -32.37
CA ASN A 386 -5.53 -6.07 -32.22
C ASN A 386 -6.48 -5.35 -31.24
N ILE A 387 -5.98 -4.83 -30.13
CA ILE A 387 -6.77 -4.04 -29.18
C ILE A 387 -7.26 -2.77 -29.86
N ALA A 388 -6.40 -2.02 -30.55
CA ALA A 388 -6.80 -0.81 -31.27
C ALA A 388 -7.85 -1.08 -32.35
N ILE A 389 -7.76 -2.20 -33.07
CA ILE A 389 -8.72 -2.60 -34.10
C ILE A 389 -10.09 -2.90 -33.49
N ASN A 390 -10.14 -3.61 -32.35
CA ASN A 390 -11.39 -4.09 -31.76
C ASN A 390 -11.98 -3.14 -30.71
N SER A 391 -11.21 -2.17 -30.21
CA SER A 391 -11.65 -1.20 -29.19
C SER A 391 -12.60 -0.16 -29.77
N GLU A 392 -13.61 0.25 -29.00
CA GLU A 392 -14.44 1.40 -29.32
C GLU A 392 -13.72 2.74 -29.08
N LYS A 393 -12.60 2.74 -28.34
CA LYS A 393 -11.74 3.91 -28.17
C LYS A 393 -10.93 4.16 -29.43
N ILE A 394 -11.41 5.06 -30.25
CA ILE A 394 -10.78 5.43 -31.52
C ILE A 394 -9.41 6.11 -31.32
N TRP A 395 -9.14 6.65 -30.13
CA TRP A 395 -7.84 7.21 -29.77
C TRP A 395 -6.68 6.22 -30.00
N TYR A 396 -6.85 4.92 -29.70
CA TYR A 396 -5.81 3.91 -29.96
C TYR A 396 -5.46 3.81 -31.44
N ALA A 397 -6.47 3.79 -32.31
CA ALA A 397 -6.28 3.76 -33.75
C ALA A 397 -5.61 5.05 -34.25
N ASN A 398 -6.03 6.20 -33.72
CA ASN A 398 -5.41 7.49 -34.04
C ASN A 398 -3.94 7.54 -33.63
N TYR A 399 -3.60 7.07 -32.44
CA TYR A 399 -2.22 7.02 -31.96
C TYR A 399 -1.35 6.14 -32.87
N LEU A 400 -1.80 4.92 -33.20
CA LEU A 400 -1.05 4.03 -34.10
C LEU A 400 -0.89 4.61 -35.52
N ALA A 401 -1.93 5.24 -36.06
CA ALA A 401 -1.89 5.88 -37.37
C ALA A 401 -0.90 7.04 -37.49
N ASN A 402 -0.57 7.70 -36.37
CA ASN A 402 0.38 8.81 -36.32
C ASN A 402 1.80 8.34 -35.97
N THR A 403 1.92 7.45 -34.99
CA THR A 403 3.22 7.02 -34.43
C THR A 403 3.83 5.85 -35.20
N TYR A 404 3.01 4.90 -35.66
CA TYR A 404 3.42 3.62 -36.24
C TYR A 404 2.96 3.47 -37.71
N ASN A 405 2.93 4.57 -38.46
CA ASN A 405 2.39 4.62 -39.83
C ASN A 405 3.16 3.78 -40.88
N ASN A 406 4.37 3.33 -40.57
CA ASN A 406 5.19 2.46 -41.42
C ASN A 406 5.10 0.98 -41.02
N ASP A 407 4.31 0.63 -39.99
CA ASP A 407 4.15 -0.75 -39.55
C ASP A 407 3.31 -1.56 -40.56
N PRO A 408 3.68 -2.81 -40.90
CA PRO A 408 2.94 -3.63 -41.85
C PRO A 408 1.49 -3.95 -41.43
N ARG A 409 1.10 -3.72 -40.17
CA ARG A 409 -0.26 -3.96 -39.65
C ARG A 409 -1.20 -2.76 -39.81
N ILE A 410 -0.72 -1.62 -40.33
CA ILE A 410 -1.43 -0.34 -40.29
C ILE A 410 -2.71 -0.27 -41.16
N ASP A 411 -2.83 -1.08 -42.22
CA ASP A 411 -3.98 -1.04 -43.14
C ASP A 411 -5.32 -1.24 -42.43
N LYS A 412 -5.37 -2.13 -41.43
CA LYS A 412 -6.58 -2.37 -40.63
C LYS A 412 -6.95 -1.18 -39.76
N ILE A 413 -5.95 -0.44 -39.26
CA ILE A 413 -6.14 0.80 -38.50
C ILE A 413 -6.74 1.88 -39.41
N TYR A 414 -6.21 2.06 -40.61
CA TYR A 414 -6.76 3.02 -41.57
C TYR A 414 -8.17 2.67 -42.04
N THR A 415 -8.51 1.37 -42.12
CA THR A 415 -9.88 0.91 -42.39
C THR A 415 -10.82 1.30 -41.25
N LYS A 416 -10.42 1.02 -39.99
CA LYS A 416 -11.21 1.40 -38.81
C LYS A 416 -11.44 2.91 -38.72
N LEU A 417 -10.38 3.71 -38.93
CA LEU A 417 -10.47 5.18 -38.92
C LEU A 417 -11.42 5.65 -40.02
N LYS A 418 -11.29 5.12 -41.25
CA LYS A 418 -12.22 5.43 -42.34
C LYS A 418 -13.66 5.20 -41.91
N ASP A 419 -13.98 3.98 -41.47
CA ASP A 419 -15.35 3.60 -41.11
C ASP A 419 -15.91 4.48 -39.98
N PHE A 420 -15.07 4.84 -39.01
CA PHE A 420 -15.43 5.76 -37.92
C PHE A 420 -15.80 7.16 -38.44
N PHE A 421 -14.93 7.80 -39.24
CA PHE A 421 -15.15 9.16 -39.73
C PHE A 421 -16.28 9.24 -40.77
N LEU A 422 -16.44 8.21 -41.61
CA LEU A 422 -17.59 8.11 -42.51
C LEU A 422 -18.91 7.90 -41.76
N ALA A 423 -18.92 7.13 -40.67
CA ALA A 423 -20.12 6.93 -39.86
C ALA A 423 -20.57 8.23 -39.16
N ASP A 424 -19.63 9.09 -38.76
CA ASP A 424 -19.92 10.43 -38.23
C ASP A 424 -20.46 11.35 -39.35
N GLY A 425 -19.71 11.47 -40.44
CA GLY A 425 -20.11 12.19 -41.64
C GLY A 425 -20.08 13.71 -41.52
N GLU A 426 -19.56 14.25 -40.41
CA GLU A 426 -19.44 15.70 -40.19
C GLU A 426 -18.30 16.31 -41.01
N GLN A 427 -18.48 17.57 -41.40
CA GLN A 427 -17.57 18.27 -42.30
C GLN A 427 -16.15 18.40 -41.72
N THR A 428 -16.00 18.89 -40.48
CA THR A 428 -14.71 19.09 -39.82
C THR A 428 -14.03 17.76 -39.48
N THR A 429 -14.76 16.75 -39.04
CA THR A 429 -14.22 15.42 -38.72
C THR A 429 -13.73 14.70 -39.98
N LEU A 430 -14.49 14.74 -41.08
CA LEU A 430 -14.04 14.21 -42.38
C LEU A 430 -12.84 14.97 -42.93
N GLN A 431 -12.83 16.30 -42.80
CA GLN A 431 -11.69 17.12 -43.22
C GLN A 431 -10.44 16.78 -42.41
N PHE A 432 -10.59 16.56 -41.10
CA PHE A 432 -9.53 16.12 -40.22
C PHE A 432 -8.94 14.78 -40.69
N TYR A 433 -9.79 13.79 -40.97
CA TYR A 433 -9.36 12.49 -41.51
C TYR A 433 -8.58 12.62 -42.82
N ILE A 434 -9.07 13.42 -43.76
CA ILE A 434 -8.42 13.58 -45.08
C ILE A 434 -7.04 14.24 -44.97
N ASN A 435 -6.84 15.13 -43.99
CA ASN A 435 -5.66 15.98 -43.91
C ASN A 435 -4.57 15.46 -42.96
N ASN A 436 -4.93 14.76 -41.88
CA ASN A 436 -4.01 14.48 -40.78
C ASN A 436 -3.34 13.11 -40.84
N TYR A 437 -3.79 12.21 -41.73
CA TYR A 437 -3.19 10.87 -41.85
C TYR A 437 -2.36 10.76 -43.14
N PRO A 438 -1.01 10.71 -43.05
CA PRO A 438 -0.13 10.87 -44.22
C PRO A 438 -0.09 9.65 -45.16
N ALA A 439 -0.50 8.47 -44.69
CA ALA A 439 -0.37 7.20 -45.42
C ALA A 439 -1.69 6.43 -45.59
N ILE A 440 -2.84 7.13 -45.55
CA ILE A 440 -4.14 6.48 -45.84
C ILE A 440 -4.18 5.96 -47.29
N PRO A 441 -4.80 4.79 -47.54
CA PRO A 441 -5.07 4.31 -48.90
C PRO A 441 -5.86 5.33 -49.73
N GLU A 442 -5.52 5.48 -51.02
CA GLU A 442 -6.12 6.51 -51.89
C GLU A 442 -7.63 6.30 -52.09
N ASP A 443 -8.09 5.05 -52.16
CA ASP A 443 -9.51 4.71 -52.25
C ASP A 443 -10.28 5.12 -50.99
N HIS A 444 -9.67 5.00 -49.80
CA HIS A 444 -10.25 5.49 -48.55
C HIS A 444 -10.40 7.02 -48.56
N LYS A 445 -9.38 7.72 -49.08
CA LYS A 445 -9.38 9.18 -49.21
C LYS A 445 -10.44 9.66 -50.20
N GLU A 446 -10.60 9.00 -51.33
CA GLU A 446 -11.65 9.30 -52.31
C GLU A 446 -13.06 9.12 -51.73
N GLU A 447 -13.28 8.05 -50.95
CA GLU A 447 -14.55 7.78 -50.30
C GLU A 447 -14.89 8.86 -49.27
N ALA A 448 -13.94 9.23 -48.41
CA ALA A 448 -14.09 10.32 -47.44
C ALA A 448 -14.34 11.67 -48.12
N TYR A 449 -13.64 11.97 -49.22
CA TYR A 449 -13.86 13.21 -49.97
C TYR A 449 -15.25 13.28 -50.59
N LYS A 450 -15.76 12.16 -51.15
CA LYS A 450 -17.15 12.10 -51.67
C LYS A 450 -18.18 12.37 -50.59
N GLN A 451 -17.97 11.87 -49.37
CA GLN A 451 -18.89 12.14 -48.26
C GLN A 451 -18.76 13.58 -47.74
N TYR A 452 -17.54 14.11 -47.67
CA TYR A 452 -17.27 15.50 -47.32
C TYR A 452 -18.02 16.47 -48.26
N GLN A 453 -18.02 16.22 -49.57
CA GLN A 453 -18.78 17.05 -50.51
C GLN A 453 -20.29 17.05 -50.25
N LYS A 454 -20.84 15.93 -49.76
CA LYS A 454 -22.26 15.87 -49.36
C LYS A 454 -22.51 16.58 -48.03
N SER A 455 -21.58 16.50 -47.08
CA SER A 455 -21.74 17.11 -45.75
C SER A 455 -21.77 18.65 -45.80
N LEU A 456 -21.18 19.27 -46.82
CA LEU A 456 -21.28 20.72 -47.09
C LEU A 456 -22.74 21.24 -47.16
N GLY A 457 -23.71 20.37 -47.48
CA GLY A 457 -25.14 20.73 -47.46
C GLY A 457 -25.66 21.14 -46.08
N ALA A 458 -24.99 20.73 -45.00
CA ALA A 458 -25.36 21.09 -43.62
C ALA A 458 -25.27 22.60 -43.36
N ASN A 459 -24.37 23.31 -44.07
CA ASN A 459 -24.20 24.76 -43.94
C ASN A 459 -25.46 25.56 -44.33
N GLN A 460 -26.36 24.94 -45.11
CA GLN A 460 -27.63 25.57 -45.53
C GLN A 460 -28.78 25.32 -44.54
N LEU A 461 -28.56 24.48 -43.53
CA LEU A 461 -29.61 24.06 -42.58
C LEU A 461 -29.75 24.97 -41.37
N TYR A 462 -28.69 25.71 -41.01
CA TYR A 462 -28.63 26.52 -39.78
C TYR A 462 -29.06 25.68 -38.55
N MET A 463 -28.31 24.62 -38.28
CA MET A 463 -28.61 23.64 -37.23
C MET A 463 -28.58 24.24 -35.81
N ASP A 464 -27.99 25.42 -35.66
CA ASP A 464 -27.95 26.24 -34.44
C ASP A 464 -29.35 26.63 -33.95
N ILE A 465 -30.20 27.16 -34.84
CA ILE A 465 -31.54 27.68 -34.54
C ILE A 465 -32.69 26.68 -34.79
N GLY A 466 -32.39 25.54 -35.42
CA GLY A 466 -33.38 24.51 -35.77
C GLY A 466 -34.17 24.82 -37.05
N ALA A 467 -35.03 23.88 -37.47
CA ALA A 467 -35.76 24.04 -38.74
C ALA A 467 -36.86 25.11 -38.69
N THR A 468 -36.88 25.96 -39.72
CA THR A 468 -37.97 26.90 -40.03
C THR A 468 -38.94 26.27 -41.02
N LYS A 469 -40.10 26.90 -41.25
CA LYS A 469 -41.07 26.40 -42.23
C LYS A 469 -40.47 26.29 -43.64
N GLU A 470 -39.58 27.22 -43.98
CA GLU A 470 -38.92 27.31 -45.28
C GLU A 470 -37.78 26.28 -45.41
N SER A 471 -37.10 25.93 -44.30
CA SER A 471 -35.94 25.02 -44.33
C SER A 471 -36.27 23.54 -44.14
N ILE A 472 -37.49 23.17 -43.72
CA ILE A 472 -37.93 21.77 -43.54
C ILE A 472 -37.54 20.89 -44.74
N LYS A 473 -37.79 21.35 -45.97
CA LYS A 473 -37.51 20.55 -47.17
C LYS A 473 -36.01 20.31 -47.38
N LEU A 474 -35.17 21.29 -47.03
CA LEU A 474 -33.71 21.16 -47.08
C LEU A 474 -33.23 20.11 -46.07
N TYR A 475 -33.73 20.18 -44.83
CA TYR A 475 -33.47 19.16 -43.81
C TYR A 475 -33.86 17.76 -44.31
N GLU A 476 -35.08 17.60 -44.82
CA GLU A 476 -35.55 16.29 -45.29
C GLU A 476 -34.68 15.72 -46.41
N ASN A 477 -34.23 16.56 -47.35
CA ASN A 477 -33.37 16.11 -48.45
C ASN A 477 -31.97 15.74 -47.94
N PHE A 478 -31.42 16.56 -47.05
CA PHE A 478 -30.10 16.32 -46.43
C PHE A 478 -30.07 15.02 -45.63
N ILE A 479 -31.08 14.80 -44.77
CA ILE A 479 -31.21 13.58 -43.97
C ILE A 479 -31.22 12.35 -44.89
N LYS A 480 -31.97 12.38 -46.00
CA LYS A 480 -32.02 11.25 -46.95
C LYS A 480 -30.70 11.00 -47.67
N SER A 481 -29.91 12.04 -47.94
CA SER A 481 -28.63 11.90 -48.63
C SER A 481 -27.49 11.44 -47.73
N MET A 482 -27.58 11.74 -46.44
CA MET A 482 -26.52 11.47 -45.46
C MET A 482 -26.83 10.28 -44.55
N ALA A 483 -28.10 9.90 -44.35
CA ALA A 483 -28.44 8.76 -43.52
C ALA A 483 -27.78 7.47 -44.07
N PRO A 484 -27.27 6.59 -43.19
CA PRO A 484 -27.48 6.59 -41.73
C PRO A 484 -26.39 7.30 -40.90
N SER A 485 -25.58 8.20 -41.48
CA SER A 485 -24.52 8.90 -40.71
C SER A 485 -25.07 9.71 -39.55
N GLU A 486 -24.22 9.97 -38.55
CA GLU A 486 -24.61 10.72 -37.37
C GLU A 486 -25.06 12.14 -37.71
N ILE A 487 -24.43 12.82 -38.69
CA ILE A 487 -24.87 14.16 -39.10
C ILE A 487 -26.32 14.19 -39.60
N ALA A 488 -26.78 13.09 -40.21
CA ALA A 488 -28.17 12.94 -40.59
C ALA A 488 -29.09 12.76 -39.38
N TYR A 489 -28.65 12.02 -38.35
CA TYR A 489 -29.40 11.84 -37.10
C TYR A 489 -29.54 13.16 -36.34
N VAL A 490 -28.46 13.93 -36.20
CA VAL A 490 -28.52 15.26 -35.58
C VAL A 490 -29.42 16.19 -36.38
N ALA A 491 -29.31 16.22 -37.72
CA ALA A 491 -30.21 17.01 -38.55
C ALA A 491 -31.69 16.63 -38.33
N LEU A 492 -31.99 15.34 -38.11
CA LEU A 492 -33.33 14.88 -37.76
C LEU A 492 -33.79 15.39 -36.38
N GLN A 493 -32.92 15.39 -35.36
CA GLN A 493 -33.22 16.02 -34.07
C GLN A 493 -33.49 17.53 -34.21
N ARG A 494 -32.66 18.25 -34.98
CA ARG A 494 -32.82 19.70 -35.21
C ARG A 494 -34.06 20.03 -36.04
N LEU A 495 -34.51 19.12 -36.91
CA LEU A 495 -35.76 19.25 -37.67
C LEU A 495 -36.99 19.26 -36.75
N VAL A 496 -36.98 18.50 -35.65
CA VAL A 496 -38.12 18.39 -34.73
C VAL A 496 -38.06 19.34 -33.54
N SER A 497 -36.94 20.06 -33.32
CA SER A 497 -36.69 20.89 -32.12
C SER A 497 -37.81 21.88 -31.82
N ASN A 498 -38.32 22.59 -32.83
CA ASN A 498 -39.42 23.53 -32.69
C ASN A 498 -40.73 22.84 -32.25
N LEU A 499 -41.00 21.63 -32.76
CA LEU A 499 -42.16 20.85 -32.33
C LEU A 499 -42.03 20.41 -30.87
N LEU A 500 -40.83 20.05 -30.43
CA LEU A 500 -40.56 19.70 -29.03
C LEU A 500 -40.75 20.91 -28.11
N ASN A 501 -40.24 22.09 -28.52
CA ASN A 501 -40.41 23.34 -27.77
C ASN A 501 -41.88 23.75 -27.65
N LEU A 502 -42.67 23.52 -28.69
CA LEU A 502 -44.13 23.72 -28.69
C LEU A 502 -44.91 22.57 -28.03
N LYS A 503 -44.22 21.54 -27.49
CA LYS A 503 -44.79 20.32 -26.90
C LYS A 503 -45.70 19.54 -27.85
N MET A 504 -45.49 19.66 -29.16
CA MET A 504 -46.22 19.00 -30.23
C MET A 504 -45.67 17.57 -30.48
N TYR A 505 -45.59 16.76 -29.41
CA TYR A 505 -44.89 15.47 -29.40
C TYR A 505 -45.39 14.46 -30.43
N SER A 506 -46.70 14.45 -30.72
CA SER A 506 -47.28 13.57 -31.74
C SER A 506 -46.74 13.87 -33.15
N GLN A 507 -46.53 15.16 -33.46
CA GLN A 507 -45.97 15.57 -34.75
C GLN A 507 -44.47 15.27 -34.84
N ALA A 508 -43.72 15.53 -33.76
CA ALA A 508 -42.31 15.14 -33.68
C ALA A 508 -42.14 13.63 -33.90
N LYS A 509 -42.99 12.81 -33.26
CA LYS A 509 -43.00 11.35 -33.44
C LYS A 509 -43.25 10.95 -34.90
N ASN A 510 -44.19 11.59 -35.58
CA ASN A 510 -44.50 11.27 -36.97
C ASN A 510 -43.30 11.53 -37.87
N ILE A 511 -42.50 12.57 -37.59
CA ILE A 511 -41.26 12.86 -38.31
C ILE A 511 -40.21 11.76 -38.06
N PHE A 512 -39.95 11.37 -36.81
CA PHE A 512 -39.06 10.24 -36.53
C PHE A 512 -39.52 8.94 -37.20
N THR A 513 -40.82 8.66 -37.17
CA THR A 513 -41.42 7.48 -37.83
C THR A 513 -41.20 7.51 -39.34
N LYS A 514 -41.34 8.69 -39.97
CA LYS A 514 -41.11 8.90 -41.41
C LYS A 514 -39.66 8.60 -41.82
N PHE A 515 -38.70 8.92 -40.97
CA PHE A 515 -37.27 8.74 -41.26
C PHE A 515 -36.68 7.43 -40.76
N LYS A 516 -37.40 6.67 -39.92
CA LYS A 516 -36.94 5.41 -39.33
C LYS A 516 -36.28 4.44 -40.33
N SER A 517 -36.82 4.28 -41.54
CA SER A 517 -36.26 3.35 -42.53
C SER A 517 -34.90 3.78 -43.12
N TYR A 518 -34.51 5.04 -42.96
CA TYR A 518 -33.21 5.57 -43.42
C TYR A 518 -32.08 5.28 -42.45
N PHE A 519 -32.40 4.88 -41.21
CA PHE A 519 -31.44 4.52 -40.16
C PHE A 519 -31.58 3.03 -39.80
N PRO A 520 -31.26 2.10 -40.73
CA PRO A 520 -31.31 0.67 -40.43
C PRO A 520 -30.27 0.34 -39.35
N ASN A 521 -30.67 -0.49 -38.37
CA ASN A 521 -29.85 -0.89 -37.21
C ASN A 521 -29.52 0.23 -36.19
N ASP A 522 -30.18 1.39 -36.27
CA ASP A 522 -30.09 2.43 -35.24
C ASP A 522 -31.32 2.40 -34.32
N ASP A 523 -31.16 1.82 -33.13
CA ASP A 523 -32.25 1.70 -32.15
C ASP A 523 -32.63 3.03 -31.50
N ARG A 524 -31.80 4.09 -31.62
CA ARG A 524 -32.05 5.39 -30.98
C ARG A 524 -33.35 6.02 -31.48
N ILE A 525 -33.68 5.83 -32.76
CA ILE A 525 -34.95 6.31 -33.33
C ILE A 525 -36.15 5.65 -32.64
N ASN A 526 -36.06 4.35 -32.35
CA ASN A 526 -37.12 3.63 -31.63
C ASN A 526 -37.24 4.10 -30.19
N ASP A 527 -36.10 4.29 -29.51
CA ASP A 527 -36.04 4.76 -28.13
C ASP A 527 -36.66 6.18 -28.02
N ILE A 528 -36.36 7.10 -28.95
CA ILE A 528 -36.97 8.44 -29.01
C ILE A 528 -38.48 8.37 -29.27
N ILE A 529 -38.93 7.52 -30.20
CA ILE A 529 -40.37 7.31 -30.44
C ILE A 529 -41.04 6.80 -29.14
N GLY A 530 -40.36 5.95 -28.38
CA GLY A 530 -40.78 5.51 -27.05
C GLY A 530 -40.97 6.67 -26.08
N ILE A 531 -39.97 7.56 -25.95
CA ILE A 531 -40.04 8.77 -25.12
C ILE A 531 -41.23 9.64 -25.53
N LEU A 532 -41.42 9.89 -26.82
CA LEU A 532 -42.49 10.75 -27.33
C LEU A 532 -43.88 10.14 -27.10
N ASN A 533 -44.01 8.81 -27.14
CA ASN A 533 -45.24 8.08 -26.86
C ASN A 533 -45.56 7.96 -25.35
N ALA A 534 -44.56 8.01 -24.48
CA ALA A 534 -44.76 7.86 -23.04
C ALA A 534 -45.80 8.87 -22.52
N SER A 535 -46.68 8.41 -21.62
CA SER A 535 -47.71 9.26 -21.04
C SER A 535 -47.08 10.42 -20.27
N SER A 536 -47.48 11.65 -20.59
CA SER A 536 -46.97 12.85 -19.90
C SER A 536 -47.38 12.81 -18.43
N LYS A 537 -46.43 12.49 -17.55
CA LYS A 537 -46.56 12.75 -16.12
C LYS A 537 -46.28 14.23 -15.89
N LYS A 538 -47.13 14.94 -15.16
CA LYS A 538 -46.93 16.36 -14.89
C LYS A 538 -45.69 16.55 -14.01
N ILE A 539 -44.56 16.92 -14.60
CA ILE A 539 -43.40 17.47 -13.89
C ILE A 539 -43.61 18.97 -13.80
N TYR A 540 -43.68 19.47 -12.57
CA TYR A 540 -43.84 20.90 -12.32
C TYR A 540 -42.48 21.48 -11.97
N ASN A 541 -41.91 22.21 -12.92
CA ASN A 541 -40.69 22.99 -12.73
C ASN A 541 -41.03 24.24 -11.93
N LYS A 542 -40.43 24.37 -10.74
CA LYS A 542 -40.68 25.48 -9.81
C LYS A 542 -39.42 26.34 -9.72
N PRO A 543 -39.48 27.64 -10.04
CA PRO A 543 -38.33 28.52 -9.84
C PRO A 543 -38.03 28.68 -8.34
N GLU A 544 -36.74 28.66 -7.98
CA GLU A 544 -36.30 28.89 -6.61
C GLU A 544 -36.38 30.37 -6.24
N LYS A 545 -37.53 30.74 -5.67
CA LYS A 545 -37.99 32.13 -5.50
C LYS A 545 -36.98 33.05 -4.80
N TYR A 546 -36.30 32.56 -3.76
CA TYR A 546 -35.50 33.41 -2.87
C TYR A 546 -34.09 33.65 -3.38
N LEU A 547 -33.55 32.74 -4.18
CA LEU A 547 -32.17 32.82 -4.64
C LEU A 547 -32.02 33.50 -6.01
N ASN A 548 -33.01 33.36 -6.88
CA ASN A 548 -32.87 33.85 -8.26
C ASN A 548 -33.08 35.38 -8.40
N SER A 549 -32.24 36.08 -9.18
CA SER A 549 -32.21 37.55 -9.30
C SER A 549 -32.44 38.08 -10.73
N THR A 550 -32.20 39.38 -10.95
CA THR A 550 -32.26 39.97 -12.30
C THR A 550 -31.00 39.70 -13.13
N ASN A 551 -30.17 38.75 -12.72
CA ASN A 551 -28.94 38.31 -13.39
C ASN A 551 -28.97 36.79 -13.59
N ASP A 552 -27.92 36.19 -14.14
CA ASP A 552 -27.85 34.74 -14.40
C ASP A 552 -27.48 33.98 -13.13
N GLU A 553 -28.23 32.93 -12.81
CA GLU A 553 -27.92 31.94 -11.79
C GLU A 553 -27.90 30.53 -12.37
N TYR A 554 -26.86 29.76 -12.07
CA TYR A 554 -26.70 28.39 -12.57
C TYR A 554 -25.81 27.51 -11.66
N ASN A 555 -25.70 26.24 -12.06
CA ASN A 555 -24.98 25.17 -11.35
C ASN A 555 -25.35 25.02 -9.86
N PRO A 556 -26.61 24.67 -9.53
CA PRO A 556 -27.05 24.54 -8.15
C PRO A 556 -26.46 23.28 -7.48
N VAL A 557 -25.66 23.45 -6.44
CA VAL A 557 -25.02 22.39 -5.64
C VAL A 557 -25.67 22.33 -4.24
N PRO A 558 -26.62 21.41 -4.00
CA PRO A 558 -27.20 21.22 -2.68
C PRO A 558 -26.24 20.47 -1.73
N THR A 559 -26.23 20.82 -0.45
CA THR A 559 -25.64 19.95 0.59
C THR A 559 -26.46 18.67 0.76
N LEU A 560 -25.83 17.58 1.18
CA LEU A 560 -26.52 16.30 1.36
C LEU A 560 -27.58 16.33 2.48
N ASP A 561 -27.40 17.19 3.49
CA ASP A 561 -28.40 17.43 4.53
C ASP A 561 -29.58 18.32 4.04
N ASN A 562 -29.49 18.80 2.79
CA ASN A 562 -30.46 19.62 2.10
C ASN A 562 -30.77 20.97 2.78
N LYS A 563 -29.90 21.46 3.68
CA LYS A 563 -30.07 22.77 4.35
C LYS A 563 -29.53 23.94 3.53
N GLU A 564 -28.46 23.73 2.80
CA GLU A 564 -27.78 24.75 2.00
C GLU A 564 -27.86 24.42 0.50
N LEU A 565 -27.66 25.44 -0.33
CA LEU A 565 -27.50 25.31 -1.78
C LEU A 565 -26.49 26.36 -2.27
N TYR A 566 -25.36 25.90 -2.78
CA TYR A 566 -24.36 26.74 -3.43
C TYR A 566 -24.70 26.91 -4.90
N PHE A 567 -24.43 28.07 -5.49
CA PHE A 567 -24.68 28.30 -6.92
C PHE A 567 -23.77 29.39 -7.46
N CYS A 568 -23.61 29.40 -8.78
CA CYS A 568 -22.91 30.47 -9.49
C CYS A 568 -23.89 31.61 -9.83
N GLY A 569 -23.48 32.85 -9.57
CA GLY A 569 -24.21 34.06 -9.97
C GLY A 569 -23.35 34.98 -10.82
N PHE A 570 -23.77 35.25 -12.05
CA PHE A 570 -22.99 36.07 -12.99
C PHE A 570 -23.44 37.54 -12.98
N ASN A 571 -22.50 38.44 -12.67
CA ASN A 571 -22.71 39.89 -12.59
C ASN A 571 -23.88 40.33 -11.69
N ARG A 572 -24.14 39.56 -10.64
CA ARG A 572 -25.14 39.88 -9.63
C ARG A 572 -24.78 41.17 -8.89
N LYS A 573 -25.78 41.99 -8.55
CA LYS A 573 -25.56 43.27 -7.84
C LYS A 573 -25.03 43.11 -6.42
N ASP A 574 -25.32 41.97 -5.80
CA ASP A 574 -24.87 41.54 -4.49
C ASP A 574 -23.62 40.63 -4.56
N GLY A 575 -22.99 40.53 -5.74
CA GLY A 575 -21.71 39.85 -5.96
C GLY A 575 -20.51 40.82 -5.97
N ILE A 576 -19.34 40.28 -6.31
CA ILE A 576 -18.09 41.02 -6.37
C ILE A 576 -17.81 41.46 -7.81
N GLY A 577 -18.06 40.57 -8.78
CA GLY A 577 -17.85 40.79 -10.22
C GLY A 577 -17.74 39.45 -10.95
N GLY A 578 -17.88 39.43 -12.29
CA GLY A 578 -17.71 38.19 -13.04
C GLY A 578 -18.71 37.08 -12.66
N GLU A 579 -18.21 35.86 -12.50
CA GLU A 579 -18.96 34.72 -11.95
C GLU A 579 -18.56 34.49 -10.48
N ASP A 580 -19.50 34.71 -9.57
CA ASP A 580 -19.28 34.56 -8.12
C ASP A 580 -20.00 33.32 -7.56
N ILE A 581 -19.44 32.75 -6.48
CA ILE A 581 -20.06 31.66 -5.73
C ILE A 581 -20.95 32.22 -4.61
N PHE A 582 -22.24 31.89 -4.67
CA PHE A 582 -23.24 32.25 -3.67
C PHE A 582 -23.70 31.05 -2.86
N LEU A 583 -24.09 31.31 -1.61
CA LEU A 583 -24.77 30.38 -0.71
C LEU A 583 -26.21 30.83 -0.52
N PHE A 584 -27.15 29.89 -0.68
CA PHE A 584 -28.53 30.03 -0.24
C PHE A 584 -28.79 29.12 0.96
N ASP A 585 -29.07 29.71 2.13
CA ASP A 585 -29.55 29.01 3.31
C ASP A 585 -31.07 28.86 3.21
N LYS A 586 -31.56 27.61 3.13
CA LYS A 586 -33.00 27.34 2.94
C LYS A 586 -33.84 27.64 4.18
N ASN A 587 -33.25 27.63 5.37
CA ASN A 587 -33.95 27.87 6.63
C ASN A 587 -34.19 29.37 6.84
N SER A 588 -33.12 30.17 6.75
CA SER A 588 -33.23 31.64 6.86
C SER A 588 -33.83 32.26 5.61
N LYS A 589 -33.67 31.59 4.46
CA LYS A 589 -34.00 32.07 3.10
C LYS A 589 -33.12 33.23 2.66
N ASP A 590 -31.92 33.31 3.20
CA ASP A 590 -30.93 34.32 2.89
C ASP A 590 -29.97 33.85 1.80
N VAL A 591 -29.48 34.81 1.02
CA VAL A 591 -28.50 34.62 -0.05
C VAL A 591 -27.30 35.49 0.25
N SER A 592 -26.10 34.91 0.19
CA SER A 592 -24.85 35.63 0.41
C SER A 592 -23.76 35.18 -0.57
N VAL A 593 -22.96 36.13 -1.04
CA VAL A 593 -21.73 35.82 -1.79
C VAL A 593 -20.66 35.29 -0.83
N ILE A 594 -19.87 34.33 -1.28
CA ILE A 594 -18.75 33.76 -0.53
C ILE A 594 -17.46 34.38 -1.04
N ASN A 595 -17.05 35.50 -0.43
CA ASN A 595 -15.93 36.31 -0.88
C ASN A 595 -14.59 35.56 -0.97
N SER A 596 -14.35 34.58 -0.10
CA SER A 596 -13.10 33.80 -0.13
C SER A 596 -13.06 32.75 -1.25
N LEU A 597 -14.17 32.57 -1.98
CA LEU A 597 -14.26 31.64 -3.11
C LEU A 597 -14.54 32.34 -4.45
N SER A 598 -14.57 33.68 -4.46
CA SER A 598 -14.98 34.47 -5.62
C SER A 598 -14.02 35.63 -5.85
N THR A 599 -13.74 35.95 -7.11
CA THR A 599 -12.84 37.04 -7.50
C THR A 599 -13.53 38.01 -8.46
N TYR A 600 -13.03 39.25 -8.54
CA TYR A 600 -13.71 40.32 -9.30
C TYR A 600 -13.79 40.07 -10.81
N ASP A 601 -12.73 39.51 -11.41
CA ASP A 601 -12.61 39.27 -12.85
C ASP A 601 -12.62 37.76 -13.21
N GLY A 602 -12.81 36.89 -12.22
CA GLY A 602 -12.72 35.45 -12.39
C GLY A 602 -14.03 34.81 -12.81
N ASN A 603 -13.90 33.52 -13.14
CA ASN A 603 -15.02 32.66 -13.54
C ASN A 603 -15.09 31.47 -12.57
N GLU A 604 -15.54 31.70 -11.34
CA GLU A 604 -15.63 30.67 -10.31
C GLU A 604 -17.04 30.07 -10.24
N ALA A 605 -17.15 28.75 -10.47
CA ALA A 605 -18.42 28.03 -10.36
C ALA A 605 -18.32 26.84 -9.38
N PRO A 606 -19.29 26.65 -8.48
CA PRO A 606 -19.27 25.51 -7.58
C PRO A 606 -19.64 24.23 -8.34
N LEU A 607 -18.78 23.21 -8.30
CA LEU A 607 -18.99 21.94 -9.01
C LEU A 607 -19.74 20.91 -8.14
N SER A 608 -19.30 20.78 -6.89
CA SER A 608 -19.87 19.91 -5.87
C SER A 608 -19.38 20.30 -4.48
N ILE A 609 -19.99 19.71 -3.46
CA ILE A 609 -19.56 19.83 -2.06
C ILE A 609 -19.48 18.42 -1.47
N SER A 610 -18.50 18.17 -0.60
CA SER A 610 -18.34 16.90 0.11
C SER A 610 -19.59 16.60 0.95
N ALA A 611 -19.79 15.31 1.24
CA ALA A 611 -20.95 14.83 2.00
C ALA A 611 -21.12 15.55 3.36
N ASP A 612 -20.00 15.90 3.96
CA ASP A 612 -19.89 16.56 5.26
C ASP A 612 -19.96 18.09 5.19
N GLY A 613 -20.03 18.66 3.98
CA GLY A 613 -20.12 20.10 3.77
C GLY A 613 -18.82 20.87 4.04
N ASN A 614 -17.68 20.19 4.22
CA ASN A 614 -16.41 20.81 4.59
C ASN A 614 -15.44 21.05 3.44
N THR A 615 -15.66 20.44 2.28
CA THR A 615 -14.83 20.63 1.08
C THR A 615 -15.73 21.02 -0.08
N ILE A 616 -15.47 22.15 -0.74
CA ILE A 616 -16.18 22.55 -1.95
C ILE A 616 -15.24 22.44 -3.14
N LEU A 617 -15.74 21.84 -4.22
CA LEU A 617 -15.05 21.78 -5.51
C LEU A 617 -15.48 22.96 -6.36
N ILE A 618 -14.51 23.61 -7.01
CA ILE A 618 -14.69 24.84 -7.76
C ILE A 618 -14.09 24.64 -9.15
N TRP A 619 -14.78 25.08 -10.18
CA TRP A 619 -14.20 25.18 -11.51
C TRP A 619 -13.58 26.57 -11.68
N ASN A 620 -12.40 26.62 -12.29
CA ASN A 620 -11.73 27.85 -12.68
C ASN A 620 -11.27 27.74 -14.14
N ASN A 621 -11.26 28.86 -14.86
CA ASN A 621 -10.89 28.96 -16.27
C ASN A 621 -9.36 29.00 -16.53
N GLU A 622 -8.53 28.89 -15.48
CA GLU A 622 -7.09 28.68 -15.65
C GLU A 622 -6.81 27.37 -16.41
N ASN A 623 -5.74 27.33 -17.22
CA ASN A 623 -5.32 26.15 -18.00
C ASN A 623 -6.42 25.49 -18.88
N LYS A 624 -7.29 26.30 -19.50
CA LYS A 624 -8.48 25.86 -20.28
C LYS A 624 -9.63 25.30 -19.43
N GLY A 625 -9.46 25.10 -18.14
CA GLY A 625 -10.47 24.57 -17.22
C GLY A 625 -9.87 23.56 -16.25
N ASP A 626 -9.70 23.96 -14.99
CA ASP A 626 -9.12 23.13 -13.92
C ASP A 626 -10.08 23.00 -12.73
N ILE A 627 -9.96 21.90 -11.99
CA ILE A 627 -10.72 21.65 -10.76
C ILE A 627 -9.90 22.13 -9.56
N TYR A 628 -10.51 22.99 -8.76
CA TYR A 628 -9.96 23.52 -7.51
C TYR A 628 -10.77 22.96 -6.33
N TYR A 629 -10.18 23.00 -5.15
CA TYR A 629 -10.89 22.76 -3.91
C TYR A 629 -10.61 23.85 -2.88
N SER A 630 -11.57 24.04 -1.99
CA SER A 630 -11.41 24.82 -0.76
C SER A 630 -11.99 24.06 0.42
N ASN A 631 -11.30 24.14 1.55
CA ASN A 631 -11.71 23.55 2.81
C ASN A 631 -12.32 24.60 3.74
N LYS A 632 -13.39 24.23 4.43
CA LYS A 632 -14.04 25.02 5.47
C LYS A 632 -13.22 24.94 6.77
N THR A 633 -13.06 26.08 7.43
CA THR A 633 -12.40 26.23 8.73
C THR A 633 -13.32 26.97 9.70
N ILE A 634 -12.91 27.09 10.96
CA ILE A 634 -13.64 27.89 11.95
C ILE A 634 -13.79 29.37 11.55
N ASN A 635 -12.91 29.87 10.67
CA ASN A 635 -12.91 31.26 10.19
C ASN A 635 -13.55 31.45 8.80
N GLY A 636 -14.09 30.38 8.19
CA GLY A 636 -14.63 30.40 6.83
C GLY A 636 -13.86 29.47 5.87
N TRP A 637 -14.12 29.61 4.57
CA TRP A 637 -13.45 28.83 3.53
C TRP A 637 -12.01 29.31 3.32
N THR A 638 -11.10 28.36 3.08
CA THR A 638 -9.72 28.63 2.66
C THR A 638 -9.65 29.16 1.23
N GLU A 639 -8.51 29.73 0.84
CA GLU A 639 -8.26 30.10 -0.55
C GLU A 639 -8.33 28.84 -1.46
N PRO A 640 -9.02 28.90 -2.61
CA PRO A 640 -9.08 27.79 -3.55
C PRO A 640 -7.69 27.39 -4.06
N VAL A 641 -7.42 26.09 -4.08
CA VAL A 641 -6.18 25.52 -4.60
C VAL A 641 -6.48 24.50 -5.70
N PRO A 642 -5.71 24.45 -6.80
CA PRO A 642 -5.93 23.47 -7.87
C PRO A 642 -5.61 22.07 -7.34
N PHE A 643 -6.37 21.07 -7.78
CA PHE A 643 -5.98 19.68 -7.54
C PHE A 643 -4.69 19.34 -8.28
N PRO A 644 -3.81 18.52 -7.69
CA PRO A 644 -2.62 18.03 -8.38
C PRO A 644 -2.98 16.96 -9.43
N ALA A 645 -2.01 16.64 -10.28
CA ALA A 645 -2.07 15.42 -11.09
C ALA A 645 -2.28 14.19 -10.17
N PRO A 646 -3.02 13.15 -10.62
CA PRO A 646 -3.56 12.97 -11.97
C PRO A 646 -4.97 13.55 -12.21
N ILE A 647 -5.52 14.33 -11.27
CA ILE A 647 -6.84 14.95 -11.44
C ILE A 647 -6.78 16.01 -12.54
N ASN A 648 -6.03 17.09 -12.31
CA ASN A 648 -5.81 18.11 -13.34
C ASN A 648 -4.64 17.70 -14.24
N SER A 649 -4.71 18.10 -15.50
CA SER A 649 -3.77 17.78 -16.57
C SER A 649 -3.62 18.97 -17.54
N ASP A 650 -2.96 18.80 -18.68
CA ASP A 650 -2.84 19.86 -19.71
C ASP A 650 -4.11 20.01 -20.58
N TYR A 651 -5.19 19.32 -20.22
CA TYR A 651 -6.46 19.21 -20.94
C TYR A 651 -7.60 19.82 -20.12
N TYR A 652 -8.77 20.01 -20.74
CA TYR A 652 -9.95 20.50 -20.01
C TYR A 652 -10.41 19.48 -18.96
N GLU A 653 -10.58 19.93 -17.72
CA GLU A 653 -11.21 19.24 -16.60
C GLU A 653 -12.42 20.03 -16.03
N GLY A 654 -13.46 19.33 -15.57
CA GLY A 654 -14.61 20.00 -14.96
C GLY A 654 -15.69 19.08 -14.41
N ASP A 655 -16.87 19.66 -14.14
CA ASP A 655 -18.10 18.98 -13.72
C ASP A 655 -17.90 17.93 -12.58
N ALA A 656 -16.96 18.18 -11.68
CA ALA A 656 -16.47 17.21 -10.70
C ALA A 656 -17.41 17.01 -9.50
N GLN A 657 -17.41 15.79 -8.95
CA GLN A 657 -18.17 15.38 -7.78
C GLN A 657 -17.39 14.40 -6.90
N LEU A 658 -17.25 14.72 -5.61
CA LEU A 658 -16.82 13.77 -4.60
C LEU A 658 -17.93 12.75 -4.31
N THR A 659 -17.56 11.48 -4.15
CA THR A 659 -18.48 10.43 -3.69
C THR A 659 -18.88 10.67 -2.24
N SER A 660 -20.06 10.19 -1.85
CA SER A 660 -20.61 10.44 -0.50
C SER A 660 -19.81 9.79 0.63
N ASP A 661 -18.97 8.80 0.31
CA ASP A 661 -18.04 8.15 1.22
C ASP A 661 -16.69 8.88 1.37
N GLY A 662 -16.47 9.94 0.57
CA GLY A 662 -15.23 10.72 0.57
C GLY A 662 -14.03 10.04 -0.10
N LYS A 663 -14.21 8.85 -0.70
CA LYS A 663 -13.09 8.01 -1.17
C LYS A 663 -12.80 8.11 -2.66
N SER A 664 -13.62 8.82 -3.42
CA SER A 664 -13.47 8.89 -4.87
C SER A 664 -14.00 10.20 -5.42
N MET A 665 -13.58 10.53 -6.63
CA MET A 665 -14.05 11.71 -7.35
C MET A 665 -14.38 11.36 -8.78
N LEU A 666 -15.61 11.65 -9.19
CA LEU A 666 -16.01 11.67 -10.59
C LEU A 666 -15.73 13.03 -11.18
N PHE A 667 -15.28 13.10 -12.41
CA PHE A 667 -15.06 14.36 -13.12
C PHE A 667 -15.08 14.12 -14.62
N VAL A 668 -15.20 15.20 -15.40
CA VAL A 668 -15.10 15.12 -16.86
C VAL A 668 -13.73 15.56 -17.29
N SER A 669 -13.19 14.95 -18.35
CA SER A 669 -11.94 15.39 -18.94
C SER A 669 -11.88 15.13 -20.43
N SER A 670 -11.15 15.99 -21.14
CA SER A 670 -10.79 15.80 -22.56
C SER A 670 -9.42 15.14 -22.76
N ARG A 671 -8.87 14.51 -21.71
CA ARG A 671 -7.58 13.81 -21.73
C ARG A 671 -7.52 12.69 -22.78
N PRO A 672 -6.32 12.37 -23.30
CA PRO A 672 -6.07 11.21 -24.17
C PRO A 672 -6.54 9.88 -23.56
N GLY A 673 -6.89 8.92 -24.42
CA GLY A 673 -7.30 7.57 -24.00
C GLY A 673 -8.82 7.38 -23.78
N GLY A 674 -9.62 8.43 -23.96
CA GLY A 674 -11.08 8.40 -23.96
C GLY A 674 -11.71 7.92 -25.28
N TYR A 675 -13.04 8.00 -25.36
CA TYR A 675 -13.86 7.63 -26.52
C TYR A 675 -14.03 8.81 -27.49
N GLY A 676 -14.09 10.04 -26.99
CA GLY A 676 -14.20 11.23 -27.83
C GLY A 676 -13.00 11.48 -28.74
N ILE A 677 -13.25 11.98 -29.96
CA ILE A 677 -12.22 12.61 -30.80
C ILE A 677 -12.32 14.11 -30.61
N HIS A 678 -11.23 14.73 -30.16
CA HIS A 678 -11.13 16.18 -30.16
C HIS A 678 -11.08 16.69 -31.60
N THR A 679 -12.16 17.33 -32.04
CA THR A 679 -12.19 18.09 -33.30
C THR A 679 -12.63 19.50 -32.99
N ASP A 680 -12.00 20.49 -33.63
CA ASP A 680 -12.38 21.90 -33.58
C ASP A 680 -13.73 22.12 -34.26
N ASN A 681 -14.82 21.63 -33.64
CA ASN A 681 -16.15 21.71 -34.22
C ASN A 681 -16.80 23.05 -33.84
N SER A 682 -16.47 24.08 -34.60
CA SER A 682 -17.06 25.42 -34.45
C SER A 682 -18.53 25.52 -34.90
N PHE A 683 -19.14 24.43 -35.39
CA PHE A 683 -20.46 24.46 -36.07
C PHE A 683 -21.62 23.90 -35.23
N GLN A 684 -21.40 23.64 -33.93
CA GLN A 684 -22.46 23.23 -32.98
C GLN A 684 -23.21 21.95 -33.35
N TYR A 685 -22.52 20.99 -33.96
CA TYR A 685 -23.02 19.67 -34.34
C TYR A 685 -23.42 18.83 -33.11
N HIS A 686 -22.41 18.52 -32.29
CA HIS A 686 -22.45 17.84 -31.00
C HIS A 686 -21.71 18.71 -29.96
N GLY A 687 -21.98 18.49 -28.67
CA GLY A 687 -21.21 18.97 -27.53
C GLY A 687 -21.66 20.29 -26.91
N ASP A 688 -21.09 20.58 -25.73
CA ASP A 688 -20.88 21.96 -25.32
C ASP A 688 -19.74 22.57 -26.17
N ASN A 689 -19.67 23.89 -26.31
CA ASN A 689 -18.62 24.47 -27.16
C ASN A 689 -17.23 24.03 -26.64
N GLU A 690 -16.35 23.62 -27.54
CA GLU A 690 -14.89 23.47 -27.39
C GLU A 690 -14.30 22.13 -26.88
N TYR A 691 -14.98 21.27 -26.11
CA TYR A 691 -14.36 20.02 -25.60
C TYR A 691 -15.29 18.80 -25.58
N PRO A 692 -15.07 17.76 -26.41
CA PRO A 692 -15.65 16.43 -26.16
C PRO A 692 -14.98 15.84 -24.91
N THR A 693 -15.79 15.55 -23.91
CA THR A 693 -15.32 15.07 -22.61
C THR A 693 -15.90 13.70 -22.31
N ASP A 694 -15.09 12.88 -21.66
CA ASP A 694 -15.51 11.63 -21.06
C ASP A 694 -15.61 11.81 -19.54
N ILE A 695 -16.45 11.01 -18.89
CA ILE A 695 -16.51 10.92 -17.43
C ILE A 695 -15.45 9.91 -16.95
N TYR A 696 -14.68 10.33 -15.96
CA TYR A 696 -13.66 9.54 -15.28
C TYR A 696 -13.94 9.47 -13.78
N ILE A 697 -13.28 8.52 -13.12
CA ILE A 697 -13.20 8.44 -11.66
C ILE A 697 -11.76 8.20 -11.18
N CYS A 698 -11.37 8.89 -10.12
CA CYS A 698 -10.17 8.57 -9.35
C CYS A 698 -10.55 8.09 -7.95
N HIS A 699 -9.75 7.18 -7.38
CA HIS A 699 -9.87 6.70 -6.00
C HIS A 699 -8.80 7.37 -5.14
N LEU A 700 -9.16 7.75 -3.91
CA LEU A 700 -8.22 8.21 -2.92
C LEU A 700 -7.68 7.01 -2.13
N ASP A 701 -6.36 6.86 -2.05
CA ASP A 701 -5.73 5.81 -1.26
C ASP A 701 -5.53 6.20 0.22
N GLU A 702 -5.00 5.28 1.04
CA GLU A 702 -4.78 5.51 2.47
C GLU A 702 -3.70 6.57 2.78
N ASN A 703 -2.93 7.01 1.77
CA ASN A 703 -1.88 8.01 1.89
C ASN A 703 -2.30 9.35 1.25
N ASP A 704 -3.61 9.57 1.06
CA ASP A 704 -4.19 10.74 0.41
C ASP A 704 -3.70 10.98 -1.04
N ASN A 705 -3.28 9.91 -1.75
CA ASN A 705 -2.95 9.99 -3.17
C ASN A 705 -4.12 9.56 -4.04
N TRP A 706 -4.36 10.32 -5.11
CA TRP A 706 -5.35 9.97 -6.12
C TRP A 706 -4.79 8.95 -7.10
N SER A 707 -5.57 7.89 -7.36
CA SER A 707 -5.27 6.88 -8.37
C SER A 707 -5.26 7.48 -9.78
N ALA A 708 -4.71 6.74 -10.73
CA ALA A 708 -4.91 7.04 -12.15
C ALA A 708 -6.41 7.09 -12.50
N PRO A 709 -6.81 7.97 -13.44
CA PRO A 709 -8.20 8.15 -13.86
C PRO A 709 -8.74 6.91 -14.57
N ILE A 710 -9.87 6.39 -14.11
CA ILE A 710 -10.58 5.26 -14.72
C ILE A 710 -11.74 5.80 -15.54
N ASN A 711 -11.74 5.51 -16.84
CA ASN A 711 -12.85 5.85 -17.74
C ASN A 711 -14.08 4.98 -17.44
N LEU A 712 -15.28 5.58 -17.39
CA LEU A 712 -16.53 4.89 -17.01
C LEU A 712 -17.06 3.88 -18.07
N GLY A 713 -16.38 3.73 -19.21
CA GLY A 713 -16.70 2.73 -20.22
C GLY A 713 -17.77 3.15 -21.23
N PRO A 714 -18.01 2.32 -22.27
CA PRO A 714 -18.72 2.72 -23.49
C PRO A 714 -20.24 2.88 -23.32
N GLU A 715 -20.80 2.31 -22.24
CA GLU A 715 -22.23 2.50 -21.90
C GLU A 715 -22.51 3.93 -21.41
N ILE A 716 -21.48 4.63 -20.92
CA ILE A 716 -21.57 6.00 -20.44
C ILE A 716 -20.91 6.91 -21.46
N ASN A 717 -19.62 6.73 -21.66
CA ASN A 717 -18.79 7.57 -22.52
C ASN A 717 -18.95 7.14 -23.97
N THR A 718 -19.43 8.07 -24.78
CA THR A 718 -19.64 7.90 -26.20
C THR A 718 -18.51 8.58 -26.96
N LYS A 719 -18.58 8.56 -28.29
CA LYS A 719 -17.64 9.31 -29.14
C LYS A 719 -17.83 10.84 -29.08
N TYR A 720 -18.76 11.34 -28.28
CA TYR A 720 -19.12 12.75 -28.17
C TYR A 720 -18.89 13.29 -26.76
N THR A 721 -19.82 14.06 -26.19
CA THR A 721 -19.67 14.75 -24.91
C THR A 721 -20.56 14.12 -23.84
N GLU A 722 -19.92 13.58 -22.82
CA GLU A 722 -20.55 13.24 -21.55
C GLU A 722 -20.11 14.19 -20.46
N ARG A 723 -21.08 14.71 -19.71
CA ARG A 723 -20.80 15.69 -18.67
C ARG A 723 -21.79 15.72 -17.52
N SER A 724 -21.48 16.56 -16.54
CA SER A 724 -22.28 16.79 -15.34
C SER A 724 -22.66 15.50 -14.58
N PRO A 725 -21.68 14.63 -14.24
CA PRO A 725 -21.97 13.47 -13.40
C PRO A 725 -22.54 13.89 -12.04
N PHE A 726 -23.56 13.15 -11.61
CA PHE A 726 -24.11 13.15 -10.27
C PHE A 726 -24.36 11.70 -9.84
N LEU A 727 -23.42 11.14 -9.08
CA LEU A 727 -23.59 9.89 -8.34
C LEU A 727 -24.41 10.17 -7.08
N HIS A 728 -25.55 9.49 -6.95
CA HIS A 728 -26.38 9.55 -5.76
C HIS A 728 -25.65 8.92 -4.54
N PRO A 729 -25.94 9.33 -3.30
CA PRO A 729 -25.34 8.72 -2.10
C PRO A 729 -25.60 7.22 -1.89
N ASP A 730 -26.44 6.60 -2.72
CA ASP A 730 -26.57 5.13 -2.77
C ASP A 730 -25.32 4.45 -3.35
N GLY A 731 -24.38 5.21 -3.91
CA GLY A 731 -23.12 4.74 -4.50
C GLY A 731 -23.30 4.00 -5.84
N ARG A 732 -24.52 3.92 -6.36
CA ARG A 732 -24.89 3.06 -7.50
C ARG A 732 -25.60 3.81 -8.62
N THR A 733 -26.44 4.79 -8.31
CA THR A 733 -27.25 5.51 -9.31
C THR A 733 -26.51 6.73 -9.80
N LEU A 734 -26.20 6.76 -11.09
CA LEU A 734 -25.53 7.88 -11.75
C LEU A 734 -26.51 8.61 -12.65
N TYR A 735 -26.59 9.92 -12.48
CA TYR A 735 -27.20 10.84 -13.43
C TYR A 735 -26.10 11.59 -14.17
N PHE A 736 -26.24 11.74 -15.48
CA PHE A 736 -25.26 12.44 -16.29
C PHE A 736 -25.94 12.97 -17.55
N SER A 737 -25.27 13.86 -18.26
CA SER A 737 -25.75 14.42 -19.52
C SER A 737 -24.90 13.87 -20.66
N SER A 738 -25.53 13.48 -21.76
CA SER A 738 -24.85 12.99 -22.96
C SER A 738 -25.54 13.55 -24.19
N ASP A 739 -24.74 13.80 -25.23
CA ASP A 739 -25.24 14.15 -26.56
C ASP A 739 -24.98 13.06 -27.60
N GLY A 740 -24.25 12.00 -27.26
CA GLY A 740 -24.05 10.84 -28.11
C GLY A 740 -25.11 9.74 -27.94
N LEU A 741 -25.76 9.71 -26.79
CA LEU A 741 -26.88 8.79 -26.54
C LEU A 741 -28.18 9.27 -27.22
N TYR A 742 -29.18 8.38 -27.27
CA TYR A 742 -30.47 8.69 -27.87
C TYR A 742 -31.20 9.82 -27.13
N GLY A 743 -31.67 10.85 -27.86
CA GLY A 743 -32.15 12.05 -27.20
C GLY A 743 -33.06 12.95 -28.02
N LEU A 744 -33.63 13.92 -27.33
CA LEU A 744 -34.51 14.97 -27.86
C LEU A 744 -33.74 16.24 -28.23
N GLY A 745 -32.61 16.48 -27.56
CA GLY A 745 -31.91 17.75 -27.58
C GLY A 745 -30.46 17.68 -28.06
N ARG A 746 -29.71 18.71 -27.66
CA ARG A 746 -28.26 18.86 -27.87
C ARG A 746 -27.44 18.21 -26.77
N LEU A 747 -27.99 18.12 -25.57
CA LEU A 747 -27.48 17.37 -24.42
C LEU A 747 -28.74 16.97 -23.65
N ASP A 748 -28.88 15.68 -23.35
CA ASP A 748 -30.02 15.16 -22.57
C ASP A 748 -29.49 14.54 -21.28
N VAL A 749 -30.29 14.60 -20.21
CA VAL A 749 -30.01 13.92 -18.96
C VAL A 749 -30.45 12.46 -19.03
N PHE A 750 -29.57 11.58 -18.57
CA PHE A 750 -29.76 10.15 -18.43
C PHE A 750 -29.57 9.70 -16.97
N MET A 751 -30.15 8.55 -16.64
CA MET A 751 -29.91 7.84 -15.39
C MET A 751 -29.50 6.40 -15.69
N THR A 752 -28.51 5.89 -14.96
CA THR A 752 -28.12 4.50 -14.97
C THR A 752 -27.81 4.00 -13.55
N THR A 753 -27.58 2.68 -13.42
CA THR A 753 -27.10 2.06 -12.20
C THR A 753 -25.92 1.14 -12.51
N LYS A 754 -24.96 1.06 -11.58
CA LYS A 754 -23.85 0.09 -11.66
C LYS A 754 -24.37 -1.35 -11.71
N ILE A 755 -23.68 -2.18 -12.48
CA ILE A 755 -23.92 -3.64 -12.52
C ILE A 755 -23.22 -4.32 -11.34
N ASN A 756 -21.98 -3.91 -11.06
CA ASN A 756 -21.14 -4.46 -10.00
C ASN A 756 -20.54 -3.31 -9.19
N ASP A 757 -20.65 -3.36 -7.87
CA ASP A 757 -20.16 -2.30 -6.99
C ASP A 757 -18.63 -2.16 -6.99
N SER A 758 -17.92 -3.18 -7.47
CA SER A 758 -16.45 -3.20 -7.56
C SER A 758 -15.90 -2.72 -8.91
N LEU A 759 -16.74 -2.51 -9.93
CA LEU A 759 -16.30 -2.15 -11.29
C LEU A 759 -16.94 -0.84 -11.76
N TRP A 760 -16.11 0.14 -12.09
CA TRP A 760 -16.55 1.48 -12.52
C TRP A 760 -16.74 1.62 -14.03
N ASN A 761 -16.37 0.61 -14.81
CA ASN A 761 -16.53 0.55 -16.27
C ASN A 761 -17.72 -0.32 -16.72
N GLN A 762 -18.61 -0.73 -15.80
CA GLN A 762 -19.75 -1.61 -16.09
C GLN A 762 -21.07 -1.03 -15.55
N TRP A 763 -21.85 -0.45 -16.46
CA TRP A 763 -23.13 0.20 -16.18
C TRP A 763 -24.27 -0.47 -16.95
N LYS A 764 -25.49 -0.38 -16.43
CA LYS A 764 -26.67 -0.76 -17.23
C LYS A 764 -26.85 0.26 -18.38
N LYS A 765 -27.54 -0.15 -19.44
CA LYS A 765 -27.96 0.77 -20.52
C LYS A 765 -28.63 2.02 -19.91
N PRO A 766 -28.12 3.24 -20.16
CA PRO A 766 -28.71 4.46 -19.61
C PRO A 766 -30.14 4.70 -20.06
N LYS A 767 -30.94 5.30 -19.17
CA LYS A 767 -32.33 5.67 -19.41
C LYS A 767 -32.46 7.18 -19.49
N ASN A 768 -32.91 7.70 -20.63
CA ASN A 768 -33.25 9.10 -20.80
C ASN A 768 -34.37 9.53 -19.81
N LEU A 769 -34.23 10.69 -19.15
CA LEU A 769 -35.21 11.18 -18.15
C LEU A 769 -36.56 11.62 -18.76
N GLY A 770 -36.64 11.68 -20.09
CA GLY A 770 -37.86 11.88 -20.86
C GLY A 770 -38.21 13.34 -21.14
N LYS A 771 -39.18 13.53 -22.04
CA LYS A 771 -39.61 14.83 -22.62
C LYS A 771 -40.16 15.89 -21.66
N GLU A 772 -40.32 15.54 -20.38
CA GLU A 772 -40.78 16.47 -19.35
C GLU A 772 -39.61 17.08 -18.57
N VAL A 773 -38.43 16.45 -18.63
CA VAL A 773 -37.15 16.96 -18.10
C VAL A 773 -36.29 17.49 -19.25
N ASN A 774 -36.02 16.63 -20.24
CA ASN A 774 -35.19 16.95 -21.40
C ASN A 774 -35.95 17.80 -22.42
N THR A 775 -35.26 18.79 -22.98
CA THR A 775 -35.74 19.76 -23.97
C THR A 775 -35.11 19.50 -25.33
N SER A 776 -35.30 20.40 -26.29
CA SER A 776 -34.55 20.34 -27.56
C SER A 776 -33.16 21.02 -27.47
N GLY A 777 -32.84 21.62 -26.31
CA GLY A 777 -31.63 22.40 -26.05
C GLY A 777 -30.54 21.59 -25.36
N LYS A 778 -29.72 22.27 -24.55
CA LYS A 778 -28.67 21.65 -23.72
C LYS A 778 -29.21 21.49 -22.30
N ASP A 779 -29.52 20.28 -21.88
CA ASP A 779 -29.97 19.96 -20.53
C ASP A 779 -28.83 19.29 -19.75
N TRP A 780 -28.22 20.03 -18.82
CA TRP A 780 -27.06 19.60 -18.05
C TRP A 780 -27.04 20.25 -16.66
N GLY A 781 -26.08 19.84 -15.81
CA GLY A 781 -25.91 20.41 -14.46
C GLY A 781 -27.00 20.03 -13.46
N PHE A 782 -27.70 18.92 -13.68
CA PHE A 782 -28.75 18.45 -12.76
C PHE A 782 -28.13 17.85 -11.49
N LYS A 783 -28.59 18.31 -10.33
CA LYS A 783 -28.23 17.75 -9.02
C LYS A 783 -29.48 17.27 -8.30
N PHE A 784 -29.38 16.24 -7.47
CA PHE A 784 -30.54 15.62 -6.82
C PHE A 784 -30.40 15.66 -5.29
N SER A 785 -31.52 15.69 -4.59
CA SER A 785 -31.55 15.58 -3.12
C SER A 785 -31.21 14.15 -2.67
N THR A 786 -30.68 14.01 -1.46
CA THR A 786 -30.29 12.73 -0.83
C THR A 786 -31.42 11.70 -0.71
N ASP A 787 -32.67 12.17 -0.61
CA ASP A 787 -33.86 11.30 -0.62
C ASP A 787 -34.35 10.96 -2.04
N GLY A 788 -33.63 11.42 -3.07
CA GLY A 788 -33.98 11.30 -4.47
C GLY A 788 -35.32 11.94 -4.87
N SER A 789 -35.91 12.78 -4.02
CA SER A 789 -37.26 13.30 -4.26
C SER A 789 -37.29 14.57 -5.11
N LYS A 790 -36.21 15.36 -5.13
CA LYS A 790 -36.08 16.60 -5.88
C LYS A 790 -34.85 16.61 -6.78
N GLY A 791 -35.02 17.18 -7.96
CA GLY A 791 -33.91 17.58 -8.84
C GLY A 791 -33.82 19.10 -8.92
N TYR A 792 -32.60 19.62 -8.96
CA TYR A 792 -32.23 21.04 -9.10
C TYR A 792 -31.47 21.23 -10.40
N TYR A 793 -31.76 22.31 -11.13
CA TYR A 793 -31.09 22.62 -12.40
C TYR A 793 -31.26 24.09 -12.75
N SER A 794 -30.53 24.57 -13.75
CA SER A 794 -30.66 25.94 -14.27
C SER A 794 -31.34 25.97 -15.63
N LYS A 795 -32.10 27.03 -15.91
CA LYS A 795 -32.79 27.20 -17.18
C LYS A 795 -32.96 28.67 -17.52
N SER A 796 -32.74 29.03 -18.80
CA SER A 796 -33.04 30.38 -19.29
C SER A 796 -34.54 30.67 -19.23
N GLY A 797 -34.90 31.73 -18.50
CA GLY A 797 -36.28 32.13 -18.21
C GLY A 797 -36.48 33.62 -18.44
N LYS A 798 -37.48 34.02 -19.25
CA LYS A 798 -37.83 35.45 -19.40
C LYS A 798 -38.55 35.92 -18.14
N ARG A 799 -37.93 36.82 -17.37
CA ARG A 799 -38.58 37.50 -16.24
C ARG A 799 -39.43 38.69 -16.71
N SER A 800 -40.65 38.75 -16.17
CA SER A 800 -41.67 39.79 -16.25
C SER A 800 -42.69 39.74 -17.40
N LEU A 801 -43.92 39.34 -17.05
CA LEU A 801 -45.11 39.31 -17.91
C LEU A 801 -46.26 40.12 -17.30
N THR A 802 -46.01 41.32 -16.78
CA THR A 802 -47.12 42.25 -16.47
C THR A 802 -47.93 42.52 -17.75
N SER A 803 -49.12 41.95 -17.78
CA SER A 803 -49.92 41.83 -18.99
C SER A 803 -51.40 41.92 -18.65
N ILE A 804 -52.20 42.28 -19.64
CA ILE A 804 -53.64 42.37 -19.50
C ILE A 804 -54.24 41.38 -20.50
N LEU A 805 -55.02 40.43 -20.00
CA LEU A 805 -55.79 39.49 -20.80
C LEU A 805 -57.21 40.05 -20.97
N PHE A 806 -57.55 40.48 -22.18
CA PHE A 806 -58.85 40.98 -22.57
C PHE A 806 -59.74 39.82 -23.03
N LEU A 807 -60.89 39.68 -22.39
CA LEU A 807 -61.96 38.79 -22.80
C LEU A 807 -63.17 39.64 -23.18
N LEU A 808 -63.47 39.69 -24.48
CA LEU A 808 -64.49 40.57 -25.03
C LEU A 808 -65.49 39.79 -25.88
N ASP A 809 -66.76 39.88 -25.50
CA ASP A 809 -67.90 39.51 -26.36
C ASP A 809 -68.44 40.79 -27.00
N ILE A 810 -68.48 40.82 -28.33
CA ILE A 810 -68.93 41.99 -29.13
C ILE A 810 -70.24 41.64 -29.87
N SER A 811 -70.81 40.47 -29.61
CA SER A 811 -72.10 40.06 -30.18
C SER A 811 -73.30 40.70 -29.45
N GLY A 812 -73.05 41.41 -28.34
CA GLY A 812 -74.02 42.28 -27.66
C GLY A 812 -74.84 41.64 -26.54
N SER A 813 -74.47 40.44 -26.06
CA SER A 813 -75.06 39.84 -24.85
C SER A 813 -74.29 38.58 -24.42
N MET A 814 -73.49 38.69 -23.36
CA MET A 814 -72.79 37.55 -22.73
C MET A 814 -73.73 36.78 -21.79
N GLN A 815 -74.74 36.11 -22.35
CA GLN A 815 -75.76 35.34 -21.61
C GLN A 815 -75.73 33.83 -21.93
N GLY A 816 -76.45 33.02 -21.15
CA GLY A 816 -76.64 31.59 -21.39
C GLY A 816 -75.34 30.76 -21.32
N GLN A 817 -75.13 29.85 -22.27
CA GLN A 817 -73.93 28.98 -22.29
C GLN A 817 -72.63 29.78 -22.49
N LYS A 818 -72.69 30.94 -23.16
CA LYS A 818 -71.53 31.79 -23.42
C LYS A 818 -70.88 32.29 -22.13
N ILE A 819 -71.65 32.82 -21.18
CA ILE A 819 -71.11 33.28 -19.89
C ILE A 819 -70.56 32.12 -19.06
N ILE A 820 -71.17 30.93 -19.13
CA ILE A 820 -70.69 29.72 -18.43
C ILE A 820 -69.31 29.31 -18.94
N ASP A 821 -69.14 29.24 -20.27
CA ASP A 821 -67.88 28.86 -20.91
C ASP A 821 -66.79 29.91 -20.67
N THR A 822 -67.16 31.19 -20.75
CA THR A 822 -66.29 32.33 -20.45
C THR A 822 -65.79 32.31 -19.00
N LYS A 823 -66.68 32.09 -18.01
CA LYS A 823 -66.29 31.94 -16.60
C LYS A 823 -65.34 30.76 -16.40
N LYS A 824 -65.60 29.63 -17.06
CA LYS A 824 -64.73 28.45 -17.00
C LYS A 824 -63.34 28.75 -17.54
N ALA A 825 -63.25 29.42 -18.68
CA ALA A 825 -61.98 29.78 -19.31
C ALA A 825 -61.20 30.83 -18.49
N ALA A 826 -61.89 31.83 -17.93
CA ALA A 826 -61.29 32.82 -17.03
C ALA A 826 -60.73 32.18 -15.75
N LYS A 827 -61.43 31.20 -15.17
CA LYS A 827 -60.93 30.42 -14.01
C LYS A 827 -59.68 29.63 -14.36
N GLU A 828 -59.66 28.98 -15.52
CA GLU A 828 -58.50 28.21 -15.99
C GLU A 828 -57.27 29.11 -16.24
N ALA A 829 -57.51 30.30 -16.78
CA ALA A 829 -56.48 31.31 -16.97
C ALA A 829 -55.94 31.86 -15.66
N ALA A 830 -56.81 32.18 -14.69
CA ALA A 830 -56.41 32.61 -13.36
C ALA A 830 -55.61 31.51 -12.65
N LEU A 831 -56.06 30.26 -12.67
CA LEU A 831 -55.33 29.12 -12.12
C LEU A 831 -53.94 28.96 -12.75
N THR A 832 -53.85 29.12 -14.06
CA THR A 832 -52.57 29.03 -14.79
C THR A 832 -51.64 30.18 -14.41
N ALA A 833 -52.16 31.40 -14.30
CA ALA A 833 -51.39 32.57 -13.88
C ALA A 833 -50.86 32.45 -12.44
N LEU A 834 -51.72 32.03 -11.50
CA LEU A 834 -51.32 31.78 -10.11
C LEU A 834 -50.25 30.68 -10.00
N LYS A 835 -50.36 29.62 -10.81
CA LYS A 835 -49.34 28.55 -10.90
C LYS A 835 -48.00 29.07 -11.42
N ASN A 836 -48.01 30.11 -12.25
CA ASN A 836 -46.83 30.80 -12.75
C ASN A 836 -46.43 32.01 -11.88
N ASN A 837 -46.76 31.97 -10.58
CA ASN A 837 -46.36 32.98 -9.59
C ASN A 837 -46.82 34.42 -9.93
N SER A 838 -47.91 34.56 -10.68
CA SER A 838 -48.55 35.85 -10.94
C SER A 838 -49.62 36.17 -9.88
N GLU A 839 -49.83 37.44 -9.56
CA GLU A 839 -51.03 37.93 -8.89
C GLU A 839 -52.11 38.21 -9.93
N VAL A 840 -53.33 37.81 -9.62
CA VAL A 840 -54.45 37.96 -10.55
C VAL A 840 -55.42 38.98 -9.99
N ALA A 841 -55.77 39.96 -10.81
CA ALA A 841 -56.90 40.85 -10.57
C ALA A 841 -57.99 40.57 -11.61
N ILE A 842 -59.25 40.61 -11.19
CA ILE A 842 -60.40 40.49 -12.09
C ILE A 842 -61.09 41.84 -12.12
N LEU A 843 -61.20 42.41 -13.33
CA LEU A 843 -61.96 43.63 -13.58
C LEU A 843 -63.18 43.27 -14.40
N MET A 844 -64.36 43.43 -13.82
CA MET A 844 -65.63 43.19 -14.49
C MET A 844 -66.33 44.51 -14.74
N PHE A 845 -66.72 44.71 -15.99
CA PHE A 845 -67.35 45.93 -16.43
C PHE A 845 -68.76 45.59 -16.91
N ASP A 846 -69.79 46.16 -16.28
CA ASP A 846 -71.20 46.05 -16.72
C ASP A 846 -71.96 47.40 -16.62
N GLY A 847 -71.24 48.54 -16.57
CA GLY A 847 -71.80 49.89 -16.40
C GLY A 847 -71.65 50.84 -17.61
N SER A 848 -71.86 52.16 -17.39
CA SER A 848 -71.90 53.21 -18.44
C SER A 848 -70.54 53.91 -18.67
N CYS A 849 -70.49 54.94 -19.54
CA CYS A 849 -69.27 55.73 -19.79
C CYS A 849 -68.66 56.34 -18.50
N ASP A 850 -69.53 56.71 -17.55
CA ASP A 850 -69.15 57.43 -16.32
C ASP A 850 -68.80 56.49 -15.16
N GLU A 851 -69.47 55.33 -15.08
CA GLU A 851 -69.21 54.28 -14.09
C GLU A 851 -69.01 52.91 -14.76
N PRO A 852 -67.84 52.66 -15.38
CA PRO A 852 -67.66 51.49 -16.23
C PRO A 852 -67.42 50.18 -15.44
N ILE A 853 -66.92 50.26 -14.20
CA ILE A 853 -66.63 49.09 -13.34
C ILE A 853 -67.67 48.97 -12.25
N THR A 854 -68.25 47.79 -12.10
CA THR A 854 -69.25 47.50 -11.05
C THR A 854 -68.79 46.45 -10.05
N ASN A 855 -67.85 45.58 -10.43
CA ASN A 855 -67.26 44.58 -9.54
C ASN A 855 -65.77 44.38 -9.87
N MET A 856 -64.94 44.37 -8.83
CA MET A 856 -63.49 44.21 -8.94
C MET A 856 -62.96 43.40 -7.76
N ILE A 857 -62.01 42.51 -8.04
CA ILE A 857 -61.05 42.03 -7.04
C ILE A 857 -59.67 42.57 -7.41
N GLY A 858 -58.97 43.12 -6.42
CA GLY A 858 -57.59 43.55 -6.60
C GLY A 858 -56.63 42.38 -6.79
N PHE A 859 -55.36 42.70 -7.03
CA PHE A 859 -54.33 41.68 -7.19
C PHE A 859 -54.28 40.76 -5.96
N SER A 860 -54.57 39.48 -6.19
CA SER A 860 -54.66 38.47 -5.16
C SER A 860 -53.99 37.19 -5.61
N THR A 861 -53.51 36.41 -4.65
CA THR A 861 -53.10 35.01 -4.85
C THR A 861 -54.12 34.02 -4.27
N ASP A 862 -55.18 34.52 -3.64
CA ASP A 862 -56.25 33.70 -3.08
C ASP A 862 -57.18 33.21 -4.20
N ILE A 863 -56.95 31.97 -4.63
CA ILE A 863 -57.74 31.32 -5.66
C ILE A 863 -59.22 31.21 -5.29
N THR A 864 -59.55 31.04 -4.00
CA THR A 864 -60.94 30.89 -3.56
C THR A 864 -61.69 32.19 -3.80
N ASN A 865 -61.10 33.32 -3.40
CA ASN A 865 -61.67 34.65 -3.60
C ASN A 865 -61.79 35.01 -5.10
N ILE A 866 -60.76 34.70 -5.89
CA ILE A 866 -60.77 34.91 -7.34
C ILE A 866 -61.86 34.08 -8.03
N VAL A 867 -61.97 32.78 -7.70
CA VAL A 867 -62.98 31.88 -8.28
C VAL A 867 -64.39 32.34 -7.92
N ASN A 868 -64.63 32.69 -6.65
CA ASN A 868 -65.93 33.18 -6.20
C ASN A 868 -66.33 34.47 -6.92
N THR A 869 -65.37 35.38 -7.18
CA THR A 869 -65.61 36.62 -7.93
C THR A 869 -66.00 36.34 -9.38
N ILE A 870 -65.30 35.40 -10.05
CA ILE A 870 -65.62 34.99 -11.42
C ILE A 870 -66.99 34.31 -11.48
N ASP A 871 -67.31 33.45 -10.51
CA ASP A 871 -68.60 32.76 -10.46
C ASP A 871 -69.77 33.72 -10.22
N ALA A 872 -69.56 34.79 -9.44
CA ALA A 872 -70.54 35.85 -9.20
C ALA A 872 -70.76 36.81 -10.40
N ALA A 873 -69.91 36.76 -11.43
CA ALA A 873 -69.98 37.69 -12.58
C ALA A 873 -71.35 37.64 -13.28
N ARG A 874 -71.89 38.81 -13.64
CA ARG A 874 -73.09 38.98 -14.46
C ARG A 874 -72.74 39.84 -15.67
N ALA A 875 -73.47 39.67 -16.76
CA ALA A 875 -73.33 40.50 -17.95
C ALA A 875 -74.68 41.13 -18.29
N SER A 876 -74.79 42.43 -18.02
CA SER A 876 -75.99 43.23 -18.28
C SER A 876 -75.87 44.07 -19.57
N GLY A 877 -74.73 43.94 -20.29
CA GLY A 877 -74.40 44.68 -21.51
C GLY A 877 -74.09 46.16 -21.28
N GLY A 878 -73.47 46.81 -22.27
CA GLY A 878 -73.31 48.27 -22.32
C GLY A 878 -71.91 48.82 -22.02
N THR A 879 -70.90 47.96 -21.84
CA THR A 879 -69.55 48.42 -21.46
C THR A 879 -68.77 48.99 -22.65
N PRO A 880 -68.23 50.21 -22.55
CA PRO A 880 -67.36 50.78 -23.58
C PRO A 880 -65.94 50.20 -23.51
N MET A 881 -65.53 49.46 -24.54
CA MET A 881 -64.26 48.72 -24.59
C MET A 881 -63.03 49.62 -24.33
N TYR A 882 -62.95 50.78 -24.96
CA TYR A 882 -61.78 51.66 -24.80
C TYR A 882 -61.65 52.22 -23.38
N LYS A 883 -62.75 52.53 -22.72
CA LYS A 883 -62.73 53.03 -21.34
C LYS A 883 -62.32 51.93 -20.37
N ALA A 884 -62.79 50.71 -20.59
CA ALA A 884 -62.39 49.54 -19.83
C ALA A 884 -60.88 49.26 -19.95
N MET A 885 -60.35 49.32 -21.18
CA MET A 885 -58.91 49.23 -21.45
C MET A 885 -58.11 50.32 -20.73
N GLN A 886 -58.57 51.57 -20.79
CA GLN A 886 -57.91 52.69 -20.12
C GLN A 886 -57.84 52.46 -18.61
N LYS A 887 -58.94 52.02 -17.99
CA LYS A 887 -59.02 51.76 -16.55
C LYS A 887 -58.17 50.56 -16.12
N ALA A 888 -58.10 49.50 -16.90
CA ALA A 888 -57.22 48.36 -16.62
C ALA A 888 -55.74 48.75 -16.63
N ASN A 889 -55.31 49.54 -17.63
CA ASN A 889 -53.94 50.04 -17.70
C ASN A 889 -53.64 51.02 -16.54
N GLU A 890 -54.59 51.88 -16.18
CA GLU A 890 -54.47 52.77 -15.02
C GLU A 890 -54.37 51.99 -13.71
N TYR A 891 -55.18 50.95 -13.54
CA TYR A 891 -55.18 50.08 -12.37
C TYR A 891 -53.86 49.30 -12.24
N MET A 892 -53.40 48.68 -13.33
CA MET A 892 -52.10 48.01 -13.40
C MET A 892 -50.95 48.96 -13.03
N ARG A 893 -51.01 50.22 -13.49
CA ARG A 893 -50.00 51.24 -13.21
C ARG A 893 -49.99 51.67 -11.74
N ILE A 894 -51.16 51.89 -11.15
CA ILE A 894 -51.29 52.39 -9.77
C ILE A 894 -50.95 51.28 -8.75
N ASN A 895 -51.38 50.05 -9.02
CA ASN A 895 -51.23 48.91 -8.11
C ASN A 895 -50.05 48.01 -8.48
N LYS A 896 -49.07 48.55 -9.21
CA LYS A 896 -47.84 47.82 -9.54
C LYS A 896 -47.13 47.44 -8.24
N SER A 897 -47.03 46.14 -7.97
CA SER A 897 -46.38 45.66 -6.76
C SER A 897 -44.91 46.09 -6.73
N VAL A 898 -44.43 46.53 -5.56
CA VAL A 898 -42.99 46.76 -5.29
C VAL A 898 -42.29 45.42 -5.07
N GLN A 899 -43.04 44.35 -4.73
CA GLN A 899 -42.55 42.99 -4.67
C GLN A 899 -42.57 42.37 -6.08
N SER A 900 -41.52 41.64 -6.43
CA SER A 900 -41.18 41.11 -7.78
C SER A 900 -42.16 40.10 -8.43
N LYS A 901 -43.45 40.08 -8.08
CA LYS A 901 -44.44 39.17 -8.68
C LYS A 901 -44.97 39.69 -10.02
N ASP A 902 -45.22 38.77 -10.94
CA ASP A 902 -45.95 39.07 -12.18
C ASP A 902 -47.40 39.44 -11.86
N GLN A 903 -48.00 40.31 -12.67
CA GLN A 903 -49.38 40.75 -12.48
C GLN A 903 -50.17 40.51 -13.76
N LEU A 904 -51.28 39.78 -13.62
CA LEU A 904 -52.24 39.56 -14.69
C LEU A 904 -53.56 40.20 -14.31
N ILE A 905 -54.03 41.10 -15.16
CA ILE A 905 -55.42 41.54 -15.12
C ILE A 905 -56.19 40.70 -16.12
N ILE A 906 -57.22 39.98 -15.65
CA ILE A 906 -58.23 39.39 -16.53
C ILE A 906 -59.38 40.39 -16.59
N LEU A 907 -59.53 41.02 -17.76
CA LEU A 907 -60.60 41.96 -18.03
C LEU A 907 -61.72 41.23 -18.76
N MET A 908 -62.92 41.27 -18.17
CA MET A 908 -64.13 40.71 -18.78
C MET A 908 -65.09 41.86 -19.11
N SER A 909 -65.47 42.00 -20.37
CA SER A 909 -66.36 43.07 -20.82
C SER A 909 -67.26 42.60 -21.98
N ASP A 910 -68.49 43.13 -21.97
CA ASP A 910 -69.52 42.93 -23.00
C ASP A 910 -69.94 44.32 -23.52
N GLY A 911 -69.47 44.68 -24.72
CA GLY A 911 -69.89 45.92 -25.37
C GLY A 911 -69.01 46.38 -26.53
N ASP A 912 -69.54 47.36 -27.25
CA ASP A 912 -68.99 47.84 -28.52
C ASP A 912 -67.76 48.75 -28.32
N ALA A 913 -66.92 48.79 -29.34
CA ALA A 913 -65.73 49.64 -29.38
C ALA A 913 -66.07 51.14 -29.30
N ASN A 914 -67.19 51.60 -29.87
CA ASN A 914 -67.37 53.01 -30.24
C ASN A 914 -68.52 53.74 -29.53
N ARG A 915 -68.48 53.85 -28.19
CA ARG A 915 -69.56 54.57 -27.45
C ARG A 915 -69.14 55.73 -26.55
N CYS A 916 -67.87 55.86 -26.15
CA CYS A 916 -67.46 56.88 -25.15
C CYS A 916 -66.14 57.61 -25.41
N ASP A 917 -65.30 57.13 -26.32
CA ASP A 917 -64.02 57.76 -26.72
C ASP A 917 -63.58 57.15 -28.05
N ASP A 918 -62.46 57.61 -28.60
CA ASP A 918 -61.78 57.03 -29.77
C ASP A 918 -60.54 56.23 -29.37
N LEU A 919 -60.25 55.14 -30.10
CA LEU A 919 -59.18 54.20 -29.78
C LEU A 919 -57.80 54.88 -29.74
N ASP A 920 -57.49 55.70 -30.73
CA ASP A 920 -56.19 56.35 -30.85
C ASP A 920 -55.98 57.34 -29.71
N ASN A 921 -57.02 58.07 -29.33
CA ASN A 921 -57.00 58.98 -28.18
C ASN A 921 -56.74 58.23 -26.86
N VAL A 922 -57.37 57.07 -26.66
CA VAL A 922 -57.17 56.25 -25.47
C VAL A 922 -55.76 55.68 -25.42
N LEU A 923 -55.27 55.09 -26.52
CA LEU A 923 -53.91 54.53 -26.60
C LEU A 923 -52.85 55.61 -26.38
N ASN A 924 -53.02 56.80 -26.99
CA ASN A 924 -52.13 57.94 -26.81
C ASN A 924 -52.17 58.47 -25.36
N THR A 925 -53.33 58.45 -24.72
CA THR A 925 -53.46 58.85 -23.32
C THR A 925 -52.81 57.85 -22.37
N ILE A 926 -52.96 56.54 -22.61
CA ILE A 926 -52.26 55.50 -21.84
C ILE A 926 -50.75 55.69 -21.97
N LYS A 927 -50.24 55.80 -23.21
CA LYS A 927 -48.80 56.03 -23.50
C LYS A 927 -48.25 57.27 -22.79
N ARG A 928 -49.01 58.38 -22.74
CA ARG A 928 -48.62 59.62 -22.03
C ARG A 928 -48.60 59.47 -20.51
N LYS A 929 -49.52 58.68 -19.93
CA LYS A 929 -49.65 58.48 -18.47
C LYS A 929 -48.74 57.37 -17.91
N GLY A 930 -48.10 56.56 -18.77
CA GLY A 930 -47.21 55.48 -18.37
C GLY A 930 -47.10 54.37 -19.42
N LYS A 931 -46.28 53.34 -19.15
CA LYS A 931 -46.04 52.20 -20.06
C LYS A 931 -47.35 51.51 -20.46
N LEU A 932 -47.58 51.33 -21.77
CA LEU A 932 -48.63 50.45 -22.30
C LEU A 932 -48.22 48.99 -22.03
N TYR A 933 -49.02 48.27 -21.23
CA TYR A 933 -48.76 46.86 -20.90
C TYR A 933 -49.09 45.94 -22.09
N LYS A 934 -48.58 44.70 -22.13
CA LYS A 934 -48.91 43.77 -23.23
C LYS A 934 -50.37 43.32 -23.15
N HIS A 935 -51.12 43.44 -24.25
CA HIS A 935 -52.53 43.03 -24.31
C HIS A 935 -52.65 41.69 -25.04
N TYR A 936 -53.07 40.65 -24.33
CA TYR A 936 -53.52 39.42 -24.96
C TYR A 936 -55.03 39.48 -25.05
N THR A 937 -55.58 39.42 -26.25
CA THR A 937 -56.98 39.77 -26.48
C THR A 937 -57.69 38.61 -27.13
N ILE A 938 -58.80 38.19 -26.54
CA ILE A 938 -59.69 37.16 -27.08
C ILE A 938 -61.00 37.83 -27.44
N GLY A 939 -61.29 37.88 -28.74
CA GLY A 939 -62.59 38.31 -29.27
C GLY A 939 -63.48 37.10 -29.46
N LEU A 940 -64.60 37.03 -28.74
CA LEU A 940 -65.61 35.97 -28.87
C LEU A 940 -66.67 36.39 -29.89
N GLU A 941 -66.86 35.57 -30.92
CA GLU A 941 -67.87 35.71 -31.97
C GLU A 941 -67.89 37.10 -32.63
N VAL A 942 -66.72 37.74 -32.73
CA VAL A 942 -66.57 39.05 -33.34
C VAL A 942 -66.57 38.91 -34.86
N ASN A 943 -67.41 39.67 -35.55
CA ASN A 943 -67.39 39.65 -37.01
C ASN A 943 -66.02 40.15 -37.53
N GLU A 944 -65.33 39.33 -38.33
CA GLU A 944 -63.99 39.63 -38.88
C GLU A 944 -63.95 40.89 -39.76
N TYR A 945 -65.11 41.35 -40.23
CA TYR A 945 -65.27 42.57 -41.02
C TYR A 945 -65.75 43.79 -40.20
N SER A 946 -65.91 43.65 -38.89
CA SER A 946 -66.36 44.74 -38.01
C SER A 946 -65.21 45.65 -37.58
N ASN A 947 -65.53 46.93 -37.29
CA ASN A 947 -64.57 47.87 -36.70
C ASN A 947 -63.96 47.29 -35.41
N ALA A 948 -64.77 46.65 -34.59
CA ALA A 948 -64.32 46.07 -33.34
C ALA A 948 -63.24 44.98 -33.51
N TYR A 949 -63.32 44.15 -34.57
CA TYR A 949 -62.26 43.18 -34.88
C TYR A 949 -60.93 43.88 -35.21
N ASN A 950 -61.00 44.96 -36.01
CA ASN A 950 -59.83 45.76 -36.36
C ASN A 950 -59.25 46.47 -35.14
N ASP A 951 -60.11 47.03 -34.26
CA ASP A 951 -59.72 47.73 -33.05
C ASP A 951 -59.01 46.80 -32.06
N LEU A 952 -59.56 45.60 -31.83
CA LEU A 952 -58.93 44.57 -30.99
C LEU A 952 -57.57 44.12 -31.53
N THR A 953 -57.47 43.97 -32.85
CA THR A 953 -56.21 43.66 -33.53
C THR A 953 -55.21 44.81 -33.36
N HIS A 954 -55.66 46.05 -33.51
CA HIS A 954 -54.84 47.24 -33.35
C HIS A 954 -54.32 47.40 -31.92
N ILE A 955 -55.15 47.14 -30.90
CA ILE A 955 -54.77 47.14 -29.48
C ILE A 955 -53.69 46.10 -29.20
N ALA A 956 -53.90 44.85 -29.63
CA ALA A 956 -52.95 43.77 -29.41
C ALA A 956 -51.60 44.07 -30.09
N ASN A 957 -51.62 44.55 -31.33
CA ASN A 957 -50.40 44.89 -32.07
C ASN A 957 -49.66 46.07 -31.43
N THR A 958 -50.38 47.15 -31.10
CA THR A 958 -49.79 48.36 -30.51
C THR A 958 -49.14 48.09 -29.14
N SER A 959 -49.69 47.14 -28.38
CA SER A 959 -49.15 46.71 -27.10
C SER A 959 -48.08 45.62 -27.18
N LYS A 960 -47.70 45.15 -28.40
CA LYS A 960 -46.83 43.99 -28.63
C LYS A 960 -47.35 42.70 -27.98
N GLY A 961 -48.67 42.55 -27.91
CA GLY A 961 -49.36 41.36 -27.43
C GLY A 961 -49.90 40.52 -28.59
N LYS A 962 -51.05 39.85 -28.38
CA LYS A 962 -51.60 38.90 -29.36
C LYS A 962 -53.12 38.96 -29.36
N PHE A 963 -53.72 39.09 -30.54
CA PHE A 963 -55.16 38.95 -30.72
C PHE A 963 -55.51 37.52 -31.17
N ILE A 964 -56.54 36.95 -30.57
CA ILE A 964 -57.03 35.59 -30.83
C ILE A 964 -58.53 35.68 -31.06
N HIS A 965 -58.97 35.21 -32.23
CA HIS A 965 -60.37 35.22 -32.61
C HIS A 965 -61.03 33.87 -32.29
N ALA A 966 -62.01 33.86 -31.39
CA ALA A 966 -62.80 32.68 -31.03
C ALA A 966 -64.15 32.71 -31.77
N LYS A 967 -64.37 31.76 -32.69
CA LYS A 967 -65.60 31.72 -33.50
C LYS A 967 -66.83 31.20 -32.75
N SER A 968 -66.65 30.64 -31.56
CA SER A 968 -67.69 30.10 -30.69
C SER A 968 -67.18 29.88 -29.26
N SER A 969 -68.09 29.86 -28.28
CA SER A 969 -67.75 29.73 -26.85
C SER A 969 -67.07 28.40 -26.47
N ASN A 970 -67.35 27.32 -27.20
CA ASN A 970 -66.74 26.00 -26.96
C ASN A 970 -65.22 25.94 -27.25
N GLN A 971 -64.67 26.90 -28.01
CA GLN A 971 -63.23 27.00 -28.30
C GLN A 971 -62.47 27.71 -27.19
N LEU A 972 -63.17 28.41 -26.29
CA LEU A 972 -62.55 29.31 -25.31
C LEU A 972 -61.56 28.59 -24.40
N GLY A 973 -61.86 27.39 -23.88
CA GLY A 973 -60.91 26.68 -23.01
C GLY A 973 -59.54 26.45 -23.66
N ARG A 974 -59.51 25.97 -24.92
CA ARG A 974 -58.27 25.80 -25.67
C ARG A 974 -57.61 27.14 -25.98
N LEU A 975 -58.37 28.13 -26.45
CA LEU A 975 -57.82 29.43 -26.87
C LEU A 975 -57.30 30.25 -25.69
N PHE A 976 -57.91 30.12 -24.51
CA PHE A 976 -57.39 30.67 -23.26
C PHE A 976 -56.12 29.97 -22.85
N SER A 977 -56.06 28.63 -22.95
CA SER A 977 -54.82 27.89 -22.75
C SER A 977 -53.74 28.40 -23.72
N ASP A 978 -54.05 28.58 -25.00
CA ASP A 978 -53.10 29.12 -25.98
C ASP A 978 -52.68 30.56 -25.68
N ALA A 979 -53.58 31.43 -25.22
CA ALA A 979 -53.30 32.82 -24.86
C ALA A 979 -52.43 32.93 -23.61
N THR A 980 -52.78 32.19 -22.57
CA THR A 980 -52.03 32.13 -21.31
C THR A 980 -50.71 31.40 -21.48
N ASN A 981 -50.66 30.30 -22.22
CA ASN A 981 -49.41 29.68 -22.61
C ASN A 981 -48.58 30.62 -23.48
N SER A 982 -49.17 31.40 -24.40
CA SER A 982 -48.43 32.43 -25.18
C SER A 982 -47.90 33.54 -24.28
N LEU A 983 -48.64 33.91 -23.22
CA LEU A 983 -48.19 34.82 -22.17
C LEU A 983 -46.89 34.28 -21.57
N TYR A 984 -46.91 33.03 -21.12
CA TYR A 984 -45.83 32.38 -20.39
C TYR A 984 -44.83 31.62 -21.28
N ASN A 985 -44.99 31.63 -22.61
CA ASN A 985 -44.20 30.80 -23.51
C ASN A 985 -42.80 31.40 -23.72
N LEU A 986 -41.88 30.64 -23.15
CA LEU A 986 -40.45 30.60 -23.31
C LEU A 986 -40.12 29.87 -24.62
N GLY A 987 -39.68 30.60 -25.64
CA GLY A 987 -39.27 30.03 -26.91
C GLY A 987 -38.85 31.12 -27.89
N ASN A 988 -37.58 31.54 -27.78
CA ASN A 988 -36.86 32.51 -28.60
C ASN A 988 -37.30 33.98 -28.53
N LEU A 989 -36.40 34.81 -27.96
CA LEU A 989 -35.87 36.08 -28.50
C LEU A 989 -35.11 36.81 -27.37
N GLY A 990 -33.77 36.73 -27.39
CA GLY A 990 -32.82 37.65 -26.73
C GLY A 990 -32.73 37.60 -25.20
N THR A 991 -31.49 37.47 -24.70
CA THR A 991 -31.00 37.48 -23.29
C THR A 991 -32.09 37.54 -22.22
N ALA A 992 -32.57 36.35 -21.88
CA ALA A 992 -33.34 36.09 -20.68
C ALA A 992 -32.39 35.42 -19.69
N ASN A 993 -32.40 35.84 -18.43
CA ASN A 993 -31.43 35.31 -17.50
C ASN A 993 -31.64 33.82 -17.23
N LYS A 994 -30.58 33.10 -16.88
CA LYS A 994 -30.66 31.76 -16.29
C LYS A 994 -31.19 31.88 -14.87
N ASP A 995 -32.21 31.10 -14.55
CA ASP A 995 -32.76 30.95 -13.19
C ASP A 995 -32.57 29.49 -12.76
N ILE A 996 -32.43 29.24 -11.46
CA ILE A 996 -32.45 27.90 -10.87
C ILE A 996 -33.90 27.46 -10.63
N PHE A 997 -34.19 26.22 -11.03
CA PHE A 997 -35.46 25.54 -10.86
C PHE A 997 -35.27 24.26 -10.07
N SER A 998 -36.36 23.80 -9.44
CA SER A 998 -36.48 22.46 -8.91
C SER A 998 -37.71 21.74 -9.46
N PHE A 999 -37.68 20.40 -9.41
CA PHE A 999 -38.81 19.55 -9.76
C PHE A 999 -38.84 18.29 -8.90
N ASN A 1000 -40.01 17.66 -8.79
CA ASN A 1000 -40.15 16.39 -8.10
C ASN A 1000 -39.75 15.23 -9.03
N VAL A 1001 -38.82 14.39 -8.59
CA VAL A 1001 -38.33 13.24 -9.36
C VAL A 1001 -39.41 12.16 -9.42
N PRO A 1002 -39.83 11.72 -10.62
CA PRO A 1002 -40.80 10.64 -10.77
C PRO A 1002 -40.29 9.32 -10.16
N SER A 1003 -41.17 8.53 -9.54
CA SER A 1003 -40.80 7.29 -8.82
C SER A 1003 -39.89 6.32 -9.60
N HIS A 1004 -40.18 6.07 -10.87
CA HIS A 1004 -39.38 5.20 -11.75
C HIS A 1004 -37.99 5.73 -12.15
N LEU A 1005 -37.68 6.98 -11.80
CA LEU A 1005 -36.40 7.65 -12.05
C LEU A 1005 -35.69 8.02 -10.74
N LYS A 1006 -36.25 7.60 -9.59
CA LYS A 1006 -35.61 7.80 -8.30
C LYS A 1006 -34.45 6.81 -8.11
N PRO A 1007 -33.41 7.23 -7.38
CA PRO A 1007 -32.34 6.35 -6.94
C PRO A 1007 -32.84 5.41 -5.83
N GLU A 1008 -31.98 4.48 -5.41
CA GLU A 1008 -32.28 3.66 -4.23
C GLU A 1008 -32.23 4.51 -2.95
N PRO A 1009 -33.09 4.24 -1.96
CA PRO A 1009 -33.09 4.99 -0.71
C PRO A 1009 -31.81 4.75 0.09
N VAL A 1010 -31.41 5.78 0.84
CA VAL A 1010 -30.31 5.72 1.81
C VAL A 1010 -30.81 6.11 3.19
N ALA A 1011 -30.23 5.53 4.24
CA ALA A 1011 -30.42 5.98 5.61
C ALA A 1011 -29.56 7.22 5.86
N THR A 1012 -30.01 8.12 6.74
CA THR A 1012 -29.25 9.34 7.07
C THR A 1012 -29.02 9.48 8.56
N ILE A 1013 -27.78 9.78 8.93
CA ILE A 1013 -27.37 10.06 10.31
C ILE A 1013 -26.87 11.49 10.34
N SER A 1014 -27.43 12.31 11.22
CA SER A 1014 -26.99 13.67 11.46
C SER A 1014 -26.82 13.94 12.94
N GLY A 1015 -26.05 14.95 13.29
CA GLY A 1015 -25.74 15.18 14.69
C GLY A 1015 -24.76 16.30 14.93
N THR A 1016 -24.31 16.42 16.17
CA THR A 1016 -23.20 17.30 16.57
C THR A 1016 -22.17 16.53 17.39
N ILE A 1017 -20.89 16.81 17.15
CA ILE A 1017 -19.79 16.31 17.98
C ILE A 1017 -19.27 17.42 18.88
N LYS A 1018 -19.16 17.10 20.17
CA LYS A 1018 -18.64 18.00 21.20
C LYS A 1018 -17.60 17.30 22.06
N ASP A 1019 -16.71 18.09 22.64
CA ASP A 1019 -15.87 17.63 23.74
C ASP A 1019 -16.68 17.46 25.04
N ASN A 1020 -16.03 16.95 26.09
CA ASN A 1020 -16.66 16.75 27.40
C ASN A 1020 -17.08 18.07 28.11
N ASN A 1021 -16.66 19.24 27.59
CA ASN A 1021 -17.09 20.56 28.07
C ASN A 1021 -18.29 21.11 27.27
N GLY A 1022 -18.79 20.36 26.29
CA GLY A 1022 -19.88 20.76 25.41
C GLY A 1022 -19.45 21.73 24.29
N LYS A 1023 -18.15 21.93 24.07
CA LYS A 1023 -17.63 22.74 22.97
C LYS A 1023 -17.66 21.91 21.67
N PRO A 1024 -18.18 22.44 20.56
CA PRO A 1024 -18.10 21.76 19.28
C PRO A 1024 -16.66 21.57 18.82
N ILE A 1025 -16.39 20.42 18.20
CA ILE A 1025 -15.06 20.08 17.69
C ILE A 1025 -15.13 19.44 16.31
N GLN A 1026 -14.12 19.71 15.49
CA GLN A 1026 -13.87 19.00 14.25
C GLN A 1026 -13.10 17.73 14.57
N VAL A 1027 -13.69 16.58 14.24
CA VAL A 1027 -13.02 15.27 14.31
C VAL A 1027 -13.41 14.46 13.08
N THR A 1028 -12.56 13.51 12.73
CA THR A 1028 -12.84 12.53 11.69
C THR A 1028 -13.76 11.42 12.23
N LEU A 1029 -14.87 11.18 11.53
CA LEU A 1029 -15.71 10.00 11.69
C LEU A 1029 -15.43 9.02 10.56
N GLU A 1030 -15.40 7.75 10.90
CA GLU A 1030 -15.35 6.65 9.94
C GLU A 1030 -16.53 5.72 10.18
N TRP A 1031 -17.00 5.06 9.11
CA TRP A 1031 -17.95 3.96 9.22
C TRP A 1031 -17.46 2.74 8.47
N GLU A 1032 -17.79 1.57 9.00
CA GLU A 1032 -17.37 0.26 8.51
C GLU A 1032 -18.55 -0.70 8.47
N ASP A 1033 -18.47 -1.71 7.61
CA ASP A 1033 -19.35 -2.87 7.68
C ASP A 1033 -18.83 -3.81 8.77
N LEU A 1034 -19.59 -3.97 9.86
CA LEU A 1034 -19.20 -4.76 11.03
C LEU A 1034 -19.10 -6.27 10.73
N GLU A 1035 -19.73 -6.76 9.65
CA GLU A 1035 -19.59 -8.17 9.26
C GLU A 1035 -18.27 -8.46 8.55
N SER A 1036 -17.83 -7.56 7.68
CA SER A 1036 -16.61 -7.72 6.89
C SER A 1036 -15.37 -7.01 7.48
N GLY A 1037 -15.57 -6.03 8.35
CA GLY A 1037 -14.53 -5.12 8.84
C GLY A 1037 -14.03 -4.12 7.80
N LYS A 1038 -14.70 -4.01 6.65
CA LYS A 1038 -14.30 -3.08 5.59
C LYS A 1038 -14.71 -1.66 5.96
N ASN A 1039 -13.77 -0.70 5.87
CA ASN A 1039 -14.10 0.72 5.97
C ASN A 1039 -14.93 1.15 4.75
N MET A 1040 -16.11 1.72 5.01
CA MET A 1040 -17.14 2.07 4.03
C MET A 1040 -17.24 3.57 3.76
N GLY A 1041 -16.55 4.41 4.53
CA GLY A 1041 -16.48 5.84 4.27
C GLY A 1041 -15.99 6.66 5.45
N VAL A 1042 -15.76 7.94 5.18
CA VAL A 1042 -15.20 8.91 6.12
C VAL A 1042 -15.87 10.28 5.96
N CYS A 1043 -16.00 11.01 7.06
CA CYS A 1043 -16.40 12.42 7.06
C CYS A 1043 -15.77 13.19 8.22
N LYS A 1044 -15.77 14.52 8.17
CA LYS A 1044 -15.38 15.36 9.31
C LYS A 1044 -16.58 16.12 9.83
N SER A 1045 -16.67 16.35 11.14
CA SER A 1045 -17.65 17.31 11.66
C SER A 1045 -17.30 18.75 11.23
N ASP A 1046 -18.31 19.60 11.06
CA ASP A 1046 -18.15 21.02 10.71
C ASP A 1046 -17.33 21.72 11.81
N PRO A 1047 -16.26 22.44 11.46
CA PRO A 1047 -15.35 23.03 12.43
C PRO A 1047 -15.94 24.18 13.25
N ARG A 1048 -17.11 24.71 12.87
CA ARG A 1048 -17.75 25.86 13.54
C ARG A 1048 -18.74 25.42 14.61
N ASP A 1049 -19.54 24.40 14.31
CA ASP A 1049 -20.66 23.97 15.15
C ASP A 1049 -20.67 22.47 15.47
N GLY A 1050 -19.67 21.72 14.99
CA GLY A 1050 -19.50 20.30 15.23
C GLY A 1050 -20.53 19.44 14.50
N THR A 1051 -21.34 19.99 13.61
CA THR A 1051 -22.38 19.22 12.92
C THR A 1051 -21.79 18.18 11.97
N TYR A 1052 -22.43 17.03 11.81
CA TYR A 1052 -22.03 16.02 10.83
C TYR A 1052 -23.24 15.42 10.13
N PHE A 1053 -23.01 14.86 8.94
CA PHE A 1053 -24.03 14.18 8.14
C PHE A 1053 -23.42 12.96 7.44
N ILE A 1054 -24.09 11.82 7.53
CA ILE A 1054 -23.71 10.55 6.90
C ILE A 1054 -24.90 10.02 6.12
N ALA A 1055 -24.68 9.58 4.88
CA ALA A 1055 -25.66 8.85 4.08
C ALA A 1055 -25.18 7.41 3.89
N LEU A 1056 -26.00 6.43 4.27
CA LEU A 1056 -25.65 5.01 4.31
C LEU A 1056 -26.56 4.20 3.36
N PRO A 1057 -26.00 3.51 2.34
CA PRO A 1057 -26.73 2.55 1.53
C PRO A 1057 -27.29 1.39 2.38
N GLU A 1058 -28.45 0.86 2.00
CA GLU A 1058 -29.04 -0.32 2.65
C GLU A 1058 -28.18 -1.60 2.45
N GLY A 1059 -28.43 -2.64 3.26
CA GLY A 1059 -27.84 -3.98 3.07
C GLY A 1059 -26.66 -4.33 3.96
N HIS A 1060 -26.22 -3.43 4.85
CA HIS A 1060 -25.07 -3.66 5.73
C HIS A 1060 -25.40 -3.41 7.21
N LEU A 1061 -24.60 -4.01 8.10
CA LEU A 1061 -24.57 -3.66 9.52
C LEU A 1061 -23.42 -2.68 9.72
N TYR A 1062 -23.74 -1.39 9.83
CA TYR A 1062 -22.71 -0.36 9.97
C TYR A 1062 -22.31 -0.14 11.42
N GLY A 1063 -21.02 0.04 11.64
CA GLY A 1063 -20.47 0.68 12.83
C GLY A 1063 -19.85 2.00 12.43
N TYR A 1064 -20.13 3.09 13.14
CA TYR A 1064 -19.50 4.39 12.92
C TYR A 1064 -18.88 4.90 14.20
N TYR A 1065 -17.72 5.54 14.10
CA TYR A 1065 -16.93 5.92 15.26
C TYR A 1065 -16.01 7.10 14.94
N VAL A 1066 -15.54 7.77 15.98
CA VAL A 1066 -14.53 8.83 15.88
C VAL A 1066 -13.16 8.18 15.73
N SER A 1067 -12.45 8.47 14.63
CA SER A 1067 -11.15 7.87 14.31
C SER A 1067 -9.95 8.79 14.58
N GLU A 1068 -10.20 9.99 15.11
CA GLU A 1068 -9.19 11.01 15.36
C GLU A 1068 -8.14 10.57 16.40
N GLU A 1069 -6.86 10.80 16.11
CA GLU A 1069 -5.76 10.43 17.00
C GLU A 1069 -5.86 11.18 18.35
N GLY A 1070 -5.57 10.48 19.44
CA GLY A 1070 -5.67 11.02 20.80
C GLY A 1070 -7.07 10.97 21.41
N TYR A 1071 -8.12 10.73 20.62
CA TYR A 1071 -9.48 10.52 21.10
C TYR A 1071 -9.79 9.03 21.29
N PHE A 1072 -10.69 8.74 22.23
CA PHE A 1072 -11.29 7.42 22.35
C PHE A 1072 -12.33 7.23 21.23
N PRO A 1073 -12.37 6.06 20.55
CA PRO A 1073 -13.29 5.80 19.46
C PRO A 1073 -14.71 5.60 19.99
N SER A 1074 -15.41 6.71 20.23
CA SER A 1074 -16.84 6.73 20.55
C SER A 1074 -17.59 6.10 19.39
N ASP A 1075 -18.04 4.86 19.57
CA ASP A 1075 -18.63 4.04 18.52
C ASP A 1075 -20.15 3.92 18.67
N ASN A 1076 -20.85 3.83 17.54
CA ASN A 1076 -22.28 3.54 17.43
C ASN A 1076 -22.50 2.55 16.27
N ASN A 1077 -23.72 2.01 16.13
CA ASN A 1077 -24.07 1.11 15.04
C ASN A 1077 -25.51 1.26 14.56
N ILE A 1078 -25.74 0.84 13.32
CA ILE A 1078 -27.06 0.74 12.70
C ILE A 1078 -27.15 -0.49 11.80
N ASP A 1079 -28.19 -1.32 11.98
CA ASP A 1079 -28.44 -2.51 11.16
C ASP A 1079 -29.42 -2.18 10.02
N LEU A 1080 -28.90 -2.09 8.79
CA LEU A 1080 -29.65 -1.81 7.57
C LEU A 1080 -29.85 -3.06 6.69
N ARG A 1081 -29.62 -4.28 7.20
CA ARG A 1081 -29.73 -5.53 6.43
C ARG A 1081 -31.17 -6.01 6.22
N THR A 1082 -32.03 -5.79 7.22
CA THR A 1082 -33.39 -6.36 7.28
C THR A 1082 -34.49 -5.29 7.32
N LYS A 1083 -34.08 -4.03 7.29
CA LYS A 1083 -34.88 -2.88 7.69
C LYS A 1083 -34.81 -1.85 6.55
N SER A 1084 -35.88 -1.72 5.77
CA SER A 1084 -36.06 -0.58 4.84
C SER A 1084 -36.58 0.60 5.64
N TYR A 1085 -35.68 1.50 6.04
CA TYR A 1085 -36.02 2.65 6.88
C TYR A 1085 -35.41 3.92 6.30
N THR A 1086 -36.26 4.93 6.11
CA THR A 1086 -35.88 6.33 6.16
C THR A 1086 -35.71 6.75 7.62
N ASN A 1087 -34.75 6.18 8.35
CA ASN A 1087 -34.42 6.69 9.67
C ASN A 1087 -33.49 7.88 9.48
N LYS A 1088 -34.00 9.07 9.82
CA LYS A 1088 -33.16 10.19 10.23
C LYS A 1088 -32.80 9.94 11.69
N VAL A 1089 -31.54 9.63 11.95
CA VAL A 1089 -31.03 9.52 13.33
C VAL A 1089 -30.34 10.84 13.66
N ASP A 1090 -30.84 11.55 14.68
CA ASP A 1090 -30.21 12.76 15.19
C ASP A 1090 -29.45 12.40 16.49
N GLU A 1091 -28.12 12.47 16.48
CA GLU A 1091 -27.29 12.08 17.64
C GLU A 1091 -26.32 13.18 18.08
N GLU A 1092 -26.16 13.33 19.39
CA GLU A 1092 -25.06 14.10 19.95
C GLU A 1092 -23.98 13.14 20.42
N ILE A 1093 -22.76 13.28 19.89
CA ILE A 1093 -21.61 12.45 20.28
C ILE A 1093 -20.69 13.31 21.15
N ILE A 1094 -20.53 12.91 22.40
CA ILE A 1094 -19.50 13.44 23.28
C ILE A 1094 -18.25 12.57 23.11
N VAL A 1095 -17.13 13.19 22.80
CA VAL A 1095 -15.84 12.51 22.70
C VAL A 1095 -14.94 12.86 23.87
N TYR A 1096 -14.11 11.89 24.23
CA TYR A 1096 -13.14 12.00 25.31
C TYR A 1096 -11.76 11.75 24.73
N THR A 1097 -10.79 12.56 25.15
CA THR A 1097 -9.38 12.25 24.93
C THR A 1097 -8.97 11.04 25.77
N LEU A 1098 -7.95 10.31 25.32
CA LEU A 1098 -7.39 9.22 26.11
C LEU A 1098 -6.81 9.71 27.45
N GLU A 1099 -6.35 10.96 27.53
CA GLU A 1099 -5.86 11.58 28.77
C GLU A 1099 -6.98 11.79 29.78
N GLU A 1100 -8.11 12.36 29.36
CA GLU A 1100 -9.29 12.54 30.23
C GLU A 1100 -9.79 11.20 30.79
N LEU A 1101 -9.75 10.13 29.98
CA LEU A 1101 -10.13 8.79 30.42
C LEU A 1101 -9.13 8.21 31.44
N LYS A 1102 -7.84 8.56 31.37
CA LYS A 1102 -6.81 8.12 32.34
C LYS A 1102 -7.01 8.79 33.71
N GLU A 1103 -7.38 10.06 33.73
CA GLU A 1103 -7.49 10.86 34.96
C GLU A 1103 -8.83 10.71 35.67
N GLY A 1104 -9.92 10.57 34.93
CA GLY A 1104 -11.28 10.65 35.47
C GLY A 1104 -11.81 9.35 36.11
N ASN A 1105 -11.14 8.20 35.93
CA ASN A 1105 -11.65 6.87 36.30
C ASN A 1105 -13.09 6.63 35.78
N VAL A 1106 -13.43 7.25 34.64
CA VAL A 1106 -14.76 7.24 34.02
C VAL A 1106 -14.87 5.99 33.14
N GLY A 1107 -15.99 5.27 33.27
CA GLY A 1107 -16.31 4.15 32.38
C GLY A 1107 -16.82 4.68 31.05
N THR A 1108 -16.12 4.39 29.96
CA THR A 1108 -16.61 4.67 28.60
C THR A 1108 -17.29 3.43 28.05
N ARG A 1109 -18.48 3.61 27.47
CA ARG A 1109 -19.25 2.52 26.87
C ARG A 1109 -18.66 2.16 25.51
N VAL A 1110 -18.67 0.87 25.20
CA VAL A 1110 -18.32 0.36 23.87
C VAL A 1110 -19.56 -0.31 23.28
N ASN A 1111 -20.14 0.30 22.25
CA ASN A 1111 -21.47 -0.06 21.74
C ASN A 1111 -21.45 -1.28 20.81
N ASN A 1112 -20.35 -1.49 20.09
CA ASN A 1112 -20.19 -2.51 19.07
C ASN A 1112 -19.64 -3.82 19.65
N ILE A 1113 -20.12 -4.22 20.83
CA ILE A 1113 -19.84 -5.53 21.45
C ILE A 1113 -21.14 -6.32 21.56
N PHE A 1114 -21.25 -7.38 20.76
CA PHE A 1114 -22.50 -8.09 20.56
C PHE A 1114 -22.48 -9.51 21.13
N PHE A 1115 -23.61 -9.87 21.75
CA PHE A 1115 -23.89 -11.20 22.28
C PHE A 1115 -25.32 -11.61 21.88
N ASP A 1116 -25.54 -12.90 21.59
CA ASP A 1116 -26.91 -13.41 21.46
C ASP A 1116 -27.66 -13.33 22.79
N TYR A 1117 -29.01 -13.34 22.72
CA TYR A 1117 -29.87 -13.43 23.89
C TYR A 1117 -29.44 -14.59 24.81
N ASN A 1118 -29.26 -14.28 26.10
CA ASN A 1118 -28.84 -15.23 27.13
C ASN A 1118 -27.47 -15.90 26.91
N LYS A 1119 -26.62 -15.35 26.04
CA LYS A 1119 -25.26 -15.86 25.77
C LYS A 1119 -24.18 -14.85 26.13
N TYR A 1120 -22.97 -15.37 26.32
CA TYR A 1120 -21.74 -14.62 26.58
C TYR A 1120 -20.65 -14.88 25.52
N LYS A 1121 -20.93 -15.68 24.49
CA LYS A 1121 -20.03 -15.85 23.35
C LYS A 1121 -20.07 -14.56 22.51
N LEU A 1122 -18.91 -13.93 22.32
CA LEU A 1122 -18.75 -12.79 21.43
C LEU A 1122 -19.14 -13.18 19.99
N LYS A 1123 -19.96 -12.34 19.37
CA LYS A 1123 -20.23 -12.40 17.94
C LYS A 1123 -19.05 -11.81 17.14
N SER A 1124 -18.82 -12.31 15.93
CA SER A 1124 -17.74 -11.86 15.05
C SER A 1124 -17.77 -10.37 14.75
N GLU A 1125 -18.97 -9.80 14.69
CA GLU A 1125 -19.23 -8.37 14.48
C GLU A 1125 -18.65 -7.48 15.60
N SER A 1126 -18.25 -8.08 16.73
CA SER A 1126 -17.59 -7.36 17.83
C SER A 1126 -16.09 -7.20 17.63
N TYR A 1127 -15.48 -7.97 16.72
CA TYR A 1127 -14.03 -8.06 16.58
C TYR A 1127 -13.42 -6.77 16.05
N THR A 1128 -14.12 -6.04 15.17
CA THR A 1128 -13.64 -4.77 14.62
C THR A 1128 -13.42 -3.73 15.73
N GLN A 1129 -14.39 -3.60 16.64
CA GLN A 1129 -14.28 -2.69 17.79
C GLN A 1129 -13.23 -3.15 18.79
N LEU A 1130 -13.16 -4.45 19.08
CA LEU A 1130 -12.15 -4.98 19.99
C LEU A 1130 -10.72 -4.81 19.46
N ASN A 1131 -10.50 -4.91 18.14
CA ASN A 1131 -9.20 -4.65 17.52
C ASN A 1131 -8.75 -3.19 17.71
N LYS A 1132 -9.67 -2.23 17.69
CA LYS A 1132 -9.36 -0.82 18.00
C LYS A 1132 -8.90 -0.65 19.45
N ILE A 1133 -9.55 -1.33 20.39
CA ILE A 1133 -9.12 -1.35 21.79
C ILE A 1133 -7.75 -2.04 21.95
N VAL A 1134 -7.49 -3.13 21.22
CA VAL A 1134 -6.17 -3.77 21.19
C VAL A 1134 -5.10 -2.78 20.72
N LYS A 1135 -5.37 -2.04 19.63
CA LYS A 1135 -4.47 -0.99 19.13
C LYS A 1135 -4.19 0.07 20.22
N ILE A 1136 -5.22 0.64 20.84
CA ILE A 1136 -5.07 1.64 21.91
C ILE A 1136 -4.20 1.12 23.06
N LEU A 1137 -4.42 -0.11 23.51
CA LEU A 1137 -3.65 -0.73 24.60
C LEU A 1137 -2.21 -1.08 24.19
N ASN A 1138 -1.95 -1.38 22.92
CA ASN A 1138 -0.60 -1.61 22.42
C ASN A 1138 0.17 -0.29 22.27
N ASP A 1139 -0.48 0.74 21.74
CA ASP A 1139 0.10 2.07 21.54
C ASP A 1139 0.39 2.77 22.89
N ASN A 1140 -0.37 2.43 23.93
CA ASN A 1140 -0.20 2.95 25.29
C ASN A 1140 0.19 1.83 26.27
N THR A 1141 1.46 1.42 26.30
CA THR A 1141 1.92 0.24 27.08
C THR A 1141 1.77 0.34 28.61
N ASP A 1142 1.65 1.55 29.14
CA ASP A 1142 1.41 1.87 30.55
C ASP A 1142 -0.08 1.77 30.94
N LEU A 1143 -0.97 1.81 29.95
CA LEU A 1143 -2.41 1.81 30.16
C LEU A 1143 -2.91 0.45 30.67
N LYS A 1144 -3.75 0.46 31.70
CA LYS A 1144 -4.50 -0.70 32.17
C LYS A 1144 -5.99 -0.47 31.94
N ALA A 1145 -6.75 -1.55 31.77
CA ALA A 1145 -8.20 -1.48 31.54
C ALA A 1145 -9.02 -2.39 32.45
N GLU A 1146 -10.08 -1.84 33.06
CA GLU A 1146 -11.17 -2.61 33.66
C GLU A 1146 -12.29 -2.78 32.63
N ILE A 1147 -12.66 -4.03 32.35
CA ILE A 1147 -13.76 -4.41 31.46
C ILE A 1147 -14.96 -4.72 32.32
N SER A 1148 -15.99 -3.89 32.24
CA SER A 1148 -17.17 -3.98 33.09
C SER A 1148 -18.37 -4.50 32.30
N GLY A 1149 -18.98 -5.59 32.73
CA GLY A 1149 -20.21 -6.12 32.14
C GLY A 1149 -21.44 -5.68 32.93
N HIS A 1150 -22.52 -5.32 32.23
CA HIS A 1150 -23.79 -4.91 32.82
C HIS A 1150 -24.98 -5.61 32.15
N THR A 1151 -26.08 -5.80 32.89
CA THR A 1151 -27.37 -6.27 32.37
C THR A 1151 -28.47 -5.24 32.65
N ASP A 1152 -29.62 -5.43 32.01
CA ASP A 1152 -30.87 -4.80 32.46
C ASP A 1152 -31.44 -5.54 33.67
N SER A 1153 -32.64 -5.11 34.10
CA SER A 1153 -33.35 -5.69 35.23
C SER A 1153 -34.23 -6.90 34.93
N ASP A 1154 -34.20 -7.44 33.70
CA ASP A 1154 -34.95 -8.64 33.37
C ASP A 1154 -34.12 -9.88 33.76
N GLY A 1155 -34.69 -10.75 34.59
CA GLY A 1155 -34.06 -11.98 35.04
C GLY A 1155 -33.71 -11.98 36.52
N ASP A 1156 -33.14 -13.09 37.00
CA ASP A 1156 -32.71 -13.24 38.39
C ASP A 1156 -31.39 -12.49 38.65
N ASN A 1157 -31.28 -11.81 39.78
CA ASN A 1157 -30.13 -10.95 40.10
C ASN A 1157 -28.80 -11.73 40.11
N LYS A 1158 -28.79 -12.97 40.63
CA LYS A 1158 -27.59 -13.81 40.65
C LYS A 1158 -27.24 -14.25 39.23
N TYR A 1159 -28.24 -14.63 38.45
CA TYR A 1159 -28.06 -14.98 37.04
C TYR A 1159 -27.49 -13.81 36.23
N ASN A 1160 -28.05 -12.61 36.39
CA ASN A 1160 -27.62 -11.40 35.70
C ASN A 1160 -26.19 -10.99 36.07
N LEU A 1161 -25.82 -11.14 37.34
CA LEU A 1161 -24.44 -10.95 37.79
C LEU A 1161 -23.49 -11.93 37.10
N GLU A 1162 -23.79 -13.23 37.11
CA GLU A 1162 -22.97 -14.25 36.45
C GLU A 1162 -22.86 -14.04 34.93
N LEU A 1163 -23.96 -13.67 34.26
CA LEU A 1163 -23.98 -13.40 32.83
C LEU A 1163 -23.10 -12.20 32.48
N SER A 1164 -23.20 -11.12 33.26
CA SER A 1164 -22.40 -9.91 33.05
C SER A 1164 -20.90 -10.16 33.23
N GLU A 1165 -20.50 -10.93 34.24
CA GLU A 1165 -19.11 -11.33 34.47
C GLU A 1165 -18.58 -12.15 33.29
N LYS A 1166 -19.31 -13.20 32.85
CA LYS A 1166 -18.91 -14.04 31.73
C LYS A 1166 -18.76 -13.28 30.41
N ARG A 1167 -19.56 -12.22 30.20
CA ARG A 1167 -19.44 -11.33 29.03
C ARG A 1167 -18.16 -10.50 29.11
N ALA A 1168 -17.86 -9.91 30.27
CA ALA A 1168 -16.62 -9.18 30.50
C ALA A 1168 -15.38 -10.09 30.37
N GLU A 1169 -15.43 -11.32 30.90
CA GLU A 1169 -14.38 -12.33 30.76
C GLU A 1169 -14.16 -12.72 29.29
N SER A 1170 -15.23 -12.81 28.49
CA SER A 1170 -15.13 -13.17 27.07
C SER A 1170 -14.42 -12.07 26.27
N VAL A 1171 -14.67 -10.80 26.59
CA VAL A 1171 -13.92 -9.65 26.05
C VAL A 1171 -12.46 -9.69 26.51
N MET A 1172 -12.20 -9.89 27.80
CA MET A 1172 -10.84 -10.01 28.34
C MET A 1172 -10.05 -11.13 27.65
N LYS A 1173 -10.67 -12.29 27.45
CA LYS A 1173 -10.06 -13.43 26.76
C LYS A 1173 -9.68 -13.08 25.33
N TYR A 1174 -10.53 -12.36 24.61
CA TYR A 1174 -10.23 -11.91 23.25
C TYR A 1174 -9.02 -10.97 23.22
N LEU A 1175 -8.95 -9.99 24.13
CA LEU A 1175 -7.82 -9.06 24.21
C LEU A 1175 -6.50 -9.79 24.52
N ILE A 1176 -6.51 -10.78 25.41
CA ILE A 1176 -5.32 -11.59 25.72
C ILE A 1176 -4.87 -12.40 24.50
N GLN A 1177 -5.83 -13.00 23.78
CA GLN A 1177 -5.52 -13.75 22.55
C GLN A 1177 -4.88 -12.87 21.48
N ASN A 1178 -5.16 -11.57 21.48
CA ASN A 1178 -4.60 -10.58 20.56
C ASN A 1178 -3.42 -9.78 21.17
N GLY A 1179 -2.74 -10.34 22.17
CA GLY A 1179 -1.43 -9.85 22.63
C GLY A 1179 -1.44 -8.96 23.87
N ILE A 1180 -2.59 -8.64 24.45
CA ILE A 1180 -2.66 -7.83 25.67
C ILE A 1180 -2.29 -8.67 26.91
N GLN A 1181 -1.33 -8.19 27.71
CA GLN A 1181 -0.86 -8.91 28.90
C GLN A 1181 -1.96 -9.00 29.97
N LYS A 1182 -2.13 -10.19 30.57
CA LYS A 1182 -3.19 -10.45 31.57
C LYS A 1182 -3.14 -9.52 32.79
N ASN A 1183 -1.97 -9.06 33.20
CA ASN A 1183 -1.81 -8.12 34.33
C ASN A 1183 -2.25 -6.67 34.01
N ARG A 1184 -2.49 -6.34 32.74
CA ARG A 1184 -2.93 -5.02 32.29
C ARG A 1184 -4.45 -4.89 32.20
N ILE A 1185 -5.18 -6.00 32.30
CA ILE A 1185 -6.63 -5.99 32.14
C ILE A 1185 -7.32 -6.82 33.22
N LYS A 1186 -8.50 -6.40 33.65
CA LYS A 1186 -9.36 -7.15 34.58
C LYS A 1186 -10.81 -7.09 34.13
N SER A 1187 -11.57 -8.17 34.32
CA SER A 1187 -13.02 -8.21 34.09
C SER A 1187 -13.79 -8.08 35.40
N ILE A 1188 -14.94 -7.41 35.38
CA ILE A 1188 -15.89 -7.33 36.49
C ILE A 1188 -17.33 -7.34 35.95
N GLY A 1189 -18.19 -8.18 36.50
CA GLY A 1189 -19.64 -8.17 36.28
C GLY A 1189 -20.36 -7.36 37.36
N TYR A 1190 -21.25 -6.46 36.95
CA TYR A 1190 -22.09 -5.66 37.85
C TYR A 1190 -23.57 -6.05 37.83
N GLY A 1191 -23.99 -6.96 36.94
CA GLY A 1191 -25.40 -7.27 36.72
C GLY A 1191 -26.23 -6.00 36.47
N GLU A 1192 -27.40 -5.91 37.10
CA GLU A 1192 -28.31 -4.77 37.02
C GLU A 1192 -27.99 -3.61 37.99
N THR A 1193 -26.95 -3.75 38.84
CA THR A 1193 -26.74 -2.87 40.01
C THR A 1193 -26.29 -1.45 39.68
N LYS A 1194 -25.91 -1.18 38.42
CA LYS A 1194 -25.44 0.13 37.93
C LYS A 1194 -26.16 0.53 36.63
N PRO A 1195 -27.47 0.82 36.70
CA PRO A 1195 -28.23 1.27 35.52
C PRO A 1195 -27.81 2.69 35.12
N VAL A 1196 -27.73 2.93 33.81
CA VAL A 1196 -27.48 4.24 33.19
C VAL A 1196 -28.75 4.85 32.59
N ALA A 1197 -29.82 4.06 32.48
CA ALA A 1197 -31.12 4.49 32.00
C ALA A 1197 -32.26 3.76 32.72
N ASP A 1198 -33.49 4.23 32.53
CA ASP A 1198 -34.67 3.68 33.17
C ASP A 1198 -35.00 2.26 32.67
N ASN A 1199 -34.91 1.29 33.56
CA ASN A 1199 -35.25 -0.11 33.29
C ASN A 1199 -36.76 -0.36 33.05
N SER A 1200 -37.62 0.65 33.22
CA SER A 1200 -39.04 0.51 32.90
C SER A 1200 -39.32 0.54 31.38
N THR A 1201 -38.37 1.04 30.58
CA THR A 1201 -38.49 1.19 29.13
C THR A 1201 -37.61 0.21 28.37
N ASN A 1202 -38.06 -0.25 27.19
CA ASN A 1202 -37.23 -1.13 26.36
C ASN A 1202 -35.92 -0.46 25.92
N ASP A 1203 -35.97 0.84 25.62
CA ASP A 1203 -34.80 1.63 25.23
C ASP A 1203 -33.81 1.75 26.40
N GLY A 1204 -34.29 2.07 27.61
CA GLY A 1204 -33.44 2.13 28.79
C GLY A 1204 -32.83 0.78 29.17
N LYS A 1205 -33.58 -0.32 29.03
CA LYS A 1205 -33.03 -1.68 29.17
C LYS A 1205 -31.93 -1.96 28.15
N ALA A 1206 -32.10 -1.52 26.89
CA ALA A 1206 -31.06 -1.66 25.86
C ALA A 1206 -29.78 -0.89 26.20
N LEU A 1207 -29.89 0.31 26.77
CA LEU A 1207 -28.74 1.07 27.26
C LEU A 1207 -28.06 0.38 28.45
N ASN A 1208 -28.81 -0.30 29.31
CA ASN A 1208 -28.27 -1.00 30.50
C ASN A 1208 -27.53 -2.30 30.15
N ARG A 1209 -27.88 -2.97 29.05
CA ARG A 1209 -27.14 -4.13 28.51
C ARG A 1209 -25.88 -3.67 27.77
N ARG A 1210 -24.78 -3.45 28.49
CA ARG A 1210 -23.56 -2.85 27.93
C ARG A 1210 -22.28 -3.46 28.49
N VAL A 1211 -21.18 -3.18 27.78
CA VAL A 1211 -19.81 -3.34 28.25
C VAL A 1211 -19.16 -1.97 28.33
N GLU A 1212 -18.48 -1.69 29.43
CA GLU A 1212 -17.69 -0.46 29.63
C GLU A 1212 -16.21 -0.79 29.79
N PHE A 1213 -15.37 0.17 29.41
CA PHE A 1213 -13.94 0.17 29.70
C PHE A 1213 -13.60 1.33 30.62
N LYS A 1214 -12.83 1.08 31.67
CA LYS A 1214 -12.18 2.13 32.48
C LYS A 1214 -10.68 2.02 32.33
N PHE A 1215 -10.05 3.12 31.95
CA PHE A 1215 -8.62 3.17 31.75
C PHE A 1215 -7.93 3.84 32.95
N ASN A 1216 -6.74 3.37 33.30
CA ASN A 1216 -5.88 4.00 34.30
C ASN A 1216 -4.41 3.64 34.06
N THR A 1217 -3.50 4.35 34.73
CA THR A 1217 -2.04 4.12 34.66
C THR A 1217 -1.45 3.55 35.96
N GLN A 1218 -2.30 3.34 36.99
CA GLN A 1218 -1.87 2.88 38.32
C GLN A 1218 -1.84 1.36 38.46
#